data_AF-A0A3Q2DQR5-F1
#
_entry.id   AF-A0A3Q2DQR5-F1
#
_cell.length_a   1.000
_cell.length_b   1.000
_cell.length_c   1.000
_cell.angle_alpha   90.00
_cell.angle_beta   90.00
_cell.angle_gamma   90.00
#
_symmetry.space_group_name_H-M   'P 1'
#
loop_
_entity.id
_entity.type
_entity.pdbx_description
1 polymer ?
#
loop_
_entity_poly.entity_id
_entity_poly.type
_entity_poly.pdbx_seq_one_letter_code
_entity_poly.pdbx_strand_id
1 'polypeptide(L)'
;MAELRSSKQRLSRQLRDKEEEMDALLQKMDALRLEIRKTEKNRKELEAQLDEAKAESSKERKLRENGEVYSKQLEAELRSLKSQQGRGAAGGGGAESQQELSRLKAELDKKVLFYEEELLRKDSAHSGEIKTLRKDLQESEGARLAANKELLQLRDKLDKANRDRQNEMDEAVAALKEKHEREKNMLTEENRKLTAETDKLCSFVDNLTAQNRQLEDDLQDLSSKKESVSHWEAQIAEIIQWVSDEKDARGYLQALATKMTEELETLRSSSLGSRPQDPLWKVRRSQKLDMSARLELQSALDAELKAKQMVQEELRRFKAANINLESKLKESEEKRREAVEQVESLRREMEESRSRSAKGLKLPDFQDSIFDYFNTSPLAPDLSFKTADLDSAPLKPDTAPSSPCSVSENEEVKAASLPDSPSPTYQSSPAPKPKAHQLSIRTFSSPTLCSHCTSLMVGLSRQGYACEVCSFICHVACKDHAPLICPIPAEQAKRPQGIDVQRGIGTAYKGYVKIPKPSGVKKGWQRAFAVASDCKLFLYDIPEGKSTQPGVAASLVLDLRDEDLSVSSVLASDVIHATRKDIPCIFKVTSSQLISQLSSVSLLVLAESEAEKKKWVRILESLQNILTKNQVKSQQVHLLHEAYDASLPLIKAALCATVLDRERIAMGTEDGLFVVEVTRDVIVRASDSKKVYQIELIPNEKIVALLCGRNRQVHLHPWGVLDGAESSFDTKLAETKNCQVLTTGVLRPGGPACLLAAAKRQVQCYEITRAKPYHKKLWEVQAPGTVQWLGMLRDRLCVGYPSGFALLALQGESSPISLVNPGDPSLAFLSQQPMDALHALEVGSSEVLLCFSQLGVYVDGQGRRSRDQELMWPATPLACCSNSFHLTVYSEYGVDVFDIHSSQWVQTICLRKFRPLNVEGTLNLLSSEPPRLVYFSNTSSEGDLTIPQTSDHSRKLMVRTRSKRKFLFKVPEEERLQQRREMLKDPELRSRMISNPTNFNHVAHMGPGDGMQVLMDLPLSVMPPPQDDPIRDKPRPLSSISRQHRSKSHITRTASDFSGGASSRSTGDLDQDPDREPDSDSTKHSTPSNSSNPSSPPSPNSPHRSQLTLDSLDLEP
;
A
#
# COMPACT_ATOMS: atom_id res chain seq x y z
N MET A 1 15.42 4.83 39.42
CA MET A 1 16.68 4.06 39.19
C MET A 1 16.68 2.72 39.92
N ALA A 2 16.60 2.67 41.26
CA ALA A 2 16.59 1.42 42.03
C ALA A 2 15.44 0.46 41.61
N GLU A 3 14.23 1.00 41.45
CA GLU A 3 13.05 0.27 40.98
C GLU A 3 13.26 -0.36 39.60
N LEU A 4 14.00 0.30 38.69
CA LEU A 4 14.33 -0.24 37.38
C LEU A 4 15.24 -1.47 37.48
N ARG A 5 16.19 -1.47 38.45
CA ARG A 5 17.05 -2.63 38.72
C ARG A 5 16.27 -3.78 39.36
N SER A 6 15.38 -3.47 40.29
CA SER A 6 14.45 -4.43 40.91
C SER A 6 13.52 -5.07 39.88
N SER A 7 12.90 -4.25 39.01
CA SER A 7 12.06 -4.71 37.90
C SER A 7 12.85 -5.60 36.92
N LYS A 8 14.07 -5.18 36.52
CA LYS A 8 14.96 -6.00 35.67
C LYS A 8 15.32 -7.34 36.33
N GLN A 9 15.59 -7.38 37.64
CA GLN A 9 15.85 -8.63 38.35
C GLN A 9 14.61 -9.52 38.47
N ARG A 10 13.42 -8.94 38.70
CA ARG A 10 12.15 -9.67 38.75
C ARG A 10 11.82 -10.28 37.39
N LEU A 11 11.87 -9.51 36.32
CA LEU A 11 11.68 -9.98 34.94
C LEU A 11 12.73 -11.01 34.54
N SER A 12 13.99 -10.85 34.94
CA SER A 12 15.05 -11.83 34.67
C SER A 12 14.89 -13.14 35.46
N ARG A 13 14.25 -13.13 36.63
CA ARG A 13 13.82 -14.36 37.31
C ARG A 13 12.66 -15.00 36.55
N GLN A 14 11.58 -14.24 36.32
CA GLN A 14 10.42 -14.73 35.57
C GLN A 14 10.75 -15.28 34.17
N LEU A 15 11.80 -14.77 33.51
CA LEU A 15 12.30 -15.35 32.27
C LEU A 15 12.89 -16.75 32.49
N ARG A 16 13.82 -16.92 33.44
CA ARG A 16 14.39 -18.24 33.78
C ARG A 16 13.36 -19.22 34.31
N ASP A 17 12.45 -18.76 35.17
CA ASP A 17 11.34 -19.57 35.68
C ASP A 17 10.48 -20.10 34.51
N LYS A 18 10.35 -19.34 33.41
CA LYS A 18 9.65 -19.74 32.18
C LYS A 18 10.49 -20.57 31.21
N GLU A 19 11.80 -20.35 31.15
CA GLU A 19 12.74 -21.22 30.43
C GLU A 19 12.77 -22.63 31.05
N GLU A 20 12.83 -22.73 32.39
CA GLU A 20 12.76 -23.99 33.14
C GLU A 20 11.38 -24.68 33.01
N GLU A 21 10.27 -23.93 33.05
CA GLU A 21 8.94 -24.47 32.74
C GLU A 21 8.86 -25.03 31.30
N MET A 22 9.44 -24.32 30.33
CA MET A 22 9.44 -24.73 28.91
C MET A 22 10.26 -26.00 28.70
N ASP A 23 11.47 -26.09 29.26
CA ASP A 23 12.30 -27.30 29.18
C ASP A 23 11.63 -28.49 29.89
N ALA A 24 10.98 -28.27 31.03
CA ALA A 24 10.19 -29.30 31.70
C ALA A 24 8.96 -29.75 30.89
N LEU A 25 8.38 -28.89 30.04
CA LEU A 25 7.32 -29.25 29.10
C LEU A 25 7.85 -29.99 27.86
N LEU A 26 9.02 -29.60 27.33
CA LEU A 26 9.69 -30.30 26.23
C LEU A 26 10.05 -31.73 26.63
N GLN A 27 10.65 -31.93 27.80
CA GLN A 27 10.96 -33.27 28.33
C GLN A 27 9.70 -34.13 28.52
N LYS A 28 8.59 -33.55 29.01
CA LYS A 28 7.30 -34.27 29.12
C LYS A 28 6.72 -34.63 27.75
N MET A 29 6.83 -33.75 26.77
CA MET A 29 6.39 -34.02 25.39
C MET A 29 7.19 -35.17 24.77
N ASP A 30 8.52 -35.24 24.97
CA ASP A 30 9.34 -36.32 24.43
C ASP A 30 9.14 -37.65 25.18
N ALA A 31 8.87 -37.62 26.49
CA ALA A 31 8.42 -38.80 27.23
C ALA A 31 7.07 -39.33 26.69
N LEU A 32 6.10 -38.45 26.42
CA LEU A 32 4.82 -38.82 25.81
C LEU A 32 4.99 -39.36 24.39
N ARG A 33 5.88 -38.78 23.57
CA ARG A 33 6.22 -39.31 22.23
C ARG A 33 6.82 -40.73 22.31
N LEU A 34 7.58 -41.04 23.36
CA LEU A 34 8.14 -42.37 23.58
C LEU A 34 7.06 -43.40 23.97
N GLU A 35 6.16 -43.05 24.89
CA GLU A 35 5.03 -43.92 25.26
C GLU A 35 4.01 -44.09 24.11
N ILE A 36 3.79 -43.09 23.26
CA ILE A 36 2.97 -43.24 22.04
C ILE A 36 3.59 -44.29 21.10
N ARG A 37 4.91 -44.25 20.85
CA ARG A 37 5.60 -45.25 20.02
C ARG A 37 5.52 -46.66 20.63
N LYS A 38 5.66 -46.76 21.96
CA LYS A 38 5.59 -48.02 22.71
C LYS A 38 4.18 -48.62 22.70
N THR A 39 3.15 -47.82 22.97
CA THR A 39 1.75 -48.25 22.91
C THR A 39 1.32 -48.60 21.48
N GLU A 40 1.79 -47.89 20.46
CA GLU A 40 1.53 -48.25 19.05
C GLU A 40 2.22 -49.55 18.64
N LYS A 41 3.44 -49.83 19.15
CA LYS A 41 4.08 -51.15 18.96
C LYS A 41 3.22 -52.26 19.59
N ASN A 42 2.86 -52.12 20.86
CA ASN A 42 2.03 -53.09 21.57
C ASN A 42 0.67 -53.31 20.88
N ARG A 43 0.07 -52.25 20.32
CA ARG A 43 -1.17 -52.33 19.54
C ARG A 43 -1.02 -53.22 18.30
N LYS A 44 0.08 -53.06 17.54
CA LYS A 44 0.39 -53.88 16.36
C LYS A 44 0.70 -55.34 16.72
N GLU A 45 1.30 -55.56 17.89
CA GLU A 45 1.62 -56.89 18.43
C GLU A 45 0.36 -57.66 18.83
N LEU A 46 -0.60 -56.99 19.49
CA LEU A 46 -1.94 -57.54 19.78
C LEU A 46 -2.80 -57.75 18.51
N GLU A 47 -2.69 -56.84 17.54
CA GLU A 47 -3.40 -56.93 16.25
C GLU A 47 -2.95 -58.15 15.44
N ALA A 48 -1.65 -58.48 15.45
CA ALA A 48 -1.11 -59.70 14.86
C ALA A 48 -1.61 -60.98 15.58
N GLN A 49 -1.57 -61.01 16.92
CA GLN A 49 -2.07 -62.15 17.71
C GLN A 49 -3.57 -62.41 17.46
N LEU A 50 -4.37 -61.35 17.29
CA LEU A 50 -5.79 -61.45 16.99
C LEU A 50 -6.04 -62.12 15.62
N ASP A 51 -5.23 -61.81 14.60
CA ASP A 51 -5.36 -62.40 13.27
C ASP A 51 -4.82 -63.84 13.18
N GLU A 52 -3.78 -64.18 13.95
CA GLU A 52 -3.33 -65.56 14.13
C GLU A 52 -4.41 -66.44 14.80
N ALA A 53 -5.04 -65.94 15.87
CA ALA A 53 -6.15 -66.64 16.53
C ALA A 53 -7.37 -66.85 15.60
N LYS A 54 -7.73 -65.86 14.77
CA LYS A 54 -8.76 -66.01 13.73
C LYS A 54 -8.37 -67.08 12.70
N ALA A 55 -7.11 -67.08 12.26
CA ALA A 55 -6.61 -68.05 11.29
C ALA A 55 -6.71 -69.47 11.85
N GLU A 56 -6.30 -69.70 13.10
CA GLU A 56 -6.36 -71.02 13.74
C GLU A 56 -7.80 -71.51 13.94
N SER A 57 -8.70 -70.64 14.43
CA SER A 57 -10.13 -70.96 14.54
C SER A 57 -10.76 -71.33 13.18
N SER A 58 -10.28 -70.73 12.08
CA SER A 58 -10.72 -71.08 10.71
C SER A 58 -10.21 -72.45 10.22
N LYS A 59 -9.05 -72.92 10.70
CA LYS A 59 -8.53 -74.27 10.45
C LYS A 59 -9.31 -75.30 11.27
N GLU A 60 -9.50 -75.01 12.55
CA GLU A 60 -10.21 -75.89 13.50
C GLU A 60 -11.67 -76.14 13.05
N ARG A 61 -12.36 -75.11 12.54
CA ARG A 61 -13.70 -75.25 11.96
C ARG A 61 -13.72 -76.23 10.78
N LYS A 62 -12.80 -76.08 9.82
CA LYS A 62 -12.68 -76.99 8.67
C LYS A 62 -12.36 -78.43 9.09
N LEU A 63 -11.58 -78.61 10.16
CA LEU A 63 -11.29 -79.93 10.71
C LEU A 63 -12.53 -80.57 11.36
N ARG A 64 -13.37 -79.79 12.09
CA ARG A 64 -14.68 -80.28 12.57
C ARG A 64 -15.63 -80.63 11.42
N GLU A 65 -15.77 -79.74 10.43
CA GLU A 65 -16.60 -79.94 9.24
C GLU A 65 -16.21 -81.22 8.48
N ASN A 66 -14.92 -81.44 8.24
CA ASN A 66 -14.40 -82.66 7.61
C ASN A 66 -14.65 -83.92 8.48
N GLY A 67 -14.47 -83.82 9.80
CA GLY A 67 -14.73 -84.93 10.73
C GLY A 67 -16.21 -85.33 10.76
N GLU A 68 -17.13 -84.36 10.77
CA GLU A 68 -18.57 -84.62 10.67
C GLU A 68 -18.96 -85.31 9.36
N VAL A 69 -18.40 -84.88 8.22
CA VAL A 69 -18.65 -85.52 6.92
C VAL A 69 -18.17 -86.97 6.92
N TYR A 70 -16.98 -87.23 7.44
CA TYR A 70 -16.42 -88.60 7.54
C TYR A 70 -17.26 -89.50 8.46
N SER A 71 -17.72 -88.99 9.61
CA SER A 71 -18.61 -89.71 10.52
C SER A 71 -19.95 -90.06 9.85
N LYS A 72 -20.57 -89.10 9.16
CA LYS A 72 -21.84 -89.30 8.44
C LYS A 72 -21.70 -90.32 7.30
N GLN A 73 -20.54 -90.41 6.66
CA GLN A 73 -20.24 -91.42 5.65
C GLN A 73 -20.10 -92.83 6.27
N LEU A 74 -19.34 -92.98 7.35
CA LEU A 74 -19.21 -94.25 8.08
C LEU A 74 -20.57 -94.74 8.65
N GLU A 75 -21.42 -93.84 9.14
CA GLU A 75 -22.79 -94.17 9.55
C GLU A 75 -23.67 -94.67 8.40
N ALA A 76 -23.46 -94.16 7.17
CA ALA A 76 -24.18 -94.61 5.99
C ALA A 76 -23.72 -96.01 5.55
N GLU A 77 -22.42 -96.28 5.61
CA GLU A 77 -21.83 -97.60 5.35
C GLU A 77 -22.27 -98.64 6.40
N LEU A 78 -22.30 -98.29 7.68
CA LEU A 78 -22.87 -99.14 8.74
C LEU A 78 -24.38 -99.42 8.57
N ARG A 79 -25.15 -98.46 8.05
CA ARG A 79 -26.56 -98.67 7.68
C ARG A 79 -26.72 -99.56 6.45
N SER A 80 -25.84 -99.43 5.46
CA SER A 80 -25.76 -100.29 4.27
C SER A 80 -25.50 -101.75 4.65
N LEU A 81 -24.48 -102.00 5.47
CA LEU A 81 -24.10 -103.35 5.92
C LEU A 81 -25.22 -104.02 6.74
N LYS A 82 -25.89 -103.27 7.63
CA LYS A 82 -27.08 -103.76 8.35
C LYS A 82 -28.25 -104.11 7.42
N SER A 83 -28.39 -103.41 6.28
CA SER A 83 -29.41 -103.72 5.27
C SER A 83 -29.09 -105.02 4.51
N GLN A 84 -27.81 -105.26 4.18
CA GLN A 84 -27.37 -106.51 3.53
C GLN A 84 -27.57 -107.74 4.43
N GLN A 85 -27.36 -107.61 5.74
CA GLN A 85 -27.54 -108.72 6.70
C GLN A 85 -28.99 -109.22 6.82
N GLY A 86 -29.97 -108.49 6.27
CA GLY A 86 -31.40 -108.81 6.33
C GLY A 86 -31.92 -109.81 5.28
N ARG A 87 -31.08 -110.37 4.39
CA ARG A 87 -31.52 -111.29 3.32
C ARG A 87 -30.53 -112.43 3.05
N GLY A 88 -30.86 -113.63 3.51
CA GLY A 88 -30.12 -114.87 3.23
C GLY A 88 -29.75 -115.62 4.51
N ALA A 89 -29.87 -116.95 4.50
CA ALA A 89 -29.64 -117.81 5.66
C ALA A 89 -28.72 -119.00 5.31
N ALA A 90 -28.23 -119.67 6.36
CA ALA A 90 -27.32 -120.83 6.38
C ALA A 90 -25.83 -120.52 6.05
N GLY A 91 -24.96 -120.88 6.99
CA GLY A 91 -23.51 -120.71 6.92
C GLY A 91 -22.89 -120.64 8.33
N GLY A 92 -22.25 -121.72 8.78
CA GLY A 92 -21.71 -121.80 10.13
C GLY A 92 -20.38 -121.05 10.30
N GLY A 93 -20.43 -119.77 10.70
CA GLY A 93 -19.24 -118.98 11.04
C GLY A 93 -19.47 -117.81 12.02
N GLY A 94 -20.71 -117.61 12.49
CA GLY A 94 -21.10 -116.38 13.19
C GLY A 94 -20.39 -116.12 14.52
N ALA A 95 -19.87 -117.14 15.21
CA ALA A 95 -19.29 -116.98 16.54
C ALA A 95 -18.01 -116.11 16.53
N GLU A 96 -17.07 -116.39 15.63
CA GLU A 96 -15.80 -115.65 15.54
C GLU A 96 -16.05 -114.22 15.06
N SER A 97 -16.83 -114.02 13.99
CA SER A 97 -17.17 -112.68 13.49
C SER A 97 -17.95 -111.84 14.52
N GLN A 98 -18.80 -112.46 15.35
CA GLN A 98 -19.53 -111.77 16.42
C GLN A 98 -18.60 -111.44 17.62
N GLN A 99 -17.59 -112.26 17.88
CA GLN A 99 -16.55 -111.99 18.88
C GLN A 99 -15.59 -110.88 18.43
N GLU A 100 -15.19 -110.85 17.14
CA GLU A 100 -14.42 -109.75 16.56
C GLU A 100 -15.22 -108.44 16.52
N LEU A 101 -16.50 -108.47 16.13
CA LEU A 101 -17.40 -107.31 16.24
C LEU A 101 -17.51 -106.80 17.69
N SER A 102 -17.57 -107.70 18.67
CA SER A 102 -17.59 -107.32 20.09
C SER A 102 -16.28 -106.66 20.52
N ARG A 103 -15.13 -107.16 20.03
CA ARG A 103 -13.81 -106.57 20.30
C ARG A 103 -13.63 -105.21 19.63
N LEU A 104 -13.94 -105.10 18.34
CA LEU A 104 -13.87 -103.85 17.60
C LEU A 104 -14.80 -102.79 18.18
N LYS A 105 -15.99 -103.19 18.66
CA LYS A 105 -16.87 -102.29 19.40
C LYS A 105 -16.24 -101.81 20.71
N ALA A 106 -15.64 -102.71 21.50
CA ALA A 106 -14.96 -102.30 22.74
C ALA A 106 -13.74 -101.40 22.51
N GLU A 107 -12.98 -101.60 21.43
CA GLU A 107 -11.88 -100.71 21.02
C GLU A 107 -12.40 -99.35 20.50
N LEU A 108 -13.56 -99.32 19.82
CA LEU A 108 -14.25 -98.10 19.41
C LEU A 108 -14.80 -97.32 20.62
N ASP A 109 -15.55 -97.96 21.52
CA ASP A 109 -16.10 -97.36 22.73
C ASP A 109 -14.97 -96.76 23.60
N LYS A 110 -13.81 -97.45 23.70
CA LYS A 110 -12.60 -96.94 24.38
C LYS A 110 -11.97 -95.74 23.66
N LYS A 111 -12.05 -95.67 22.32
CA LYS A 111 -11.57 -94.51 21.54
C LYS A 111 -12.51 -93.31 21.64
N VAL A 112 -13.82 -93.53 21.71
CA VAL A 112 -14.82 -92.48 21.97
C VAL A 112 -14.55 -91.83 23.33
N LEU A 113 -14.48 -92.63 24.41
CA LEU A 113 -14.20 -92.13 25.75
C LEU A 113 -12.90 -91.32 25.84
N PHE A 114 -11.83 -91.75 25.17
CA PHE A 114 -10.57 -91.02 25.12
C PHE A 114 -10.70 -89.65 24.43
N TYR A 115 -11.48 -89.55 23.35
CA TYR A 115 -11.72 -88.27 22.69
C TYR A 115 -12.68 -87.36 23.47
N GLU A 116 -13.68 -87.93 24.17
CA GLU A 116 -14.56 -87.17 25.08
C GLU A 116 -13.77 -86.59 26.26
N GLU A 117 -12.86 -87.37 26.86
CA GLU A 117 -12.02 -86.93 27.98
C GLU A 117 -11.02 -85.84 27.57
N GLU A 118 -10.35 -85.97 26.42
CA GLU A 118 -9.44 -84.92 25.91
C GLU A 118 -10.20 -83.68 25.40
N LEU A 119 -11.45 -83.82 24.93
CA LEU A 119 -12.33 -82.68 24.62
C LEU A 119 -12.71 -81.93 25.90
N LEU A 120 -13.16 -82.63 26.94
CA LEU A 120 -13.43 -82.06 28.26
C LEU A 120 -12.20 -81.37 28.86
N ARG A 121 -11.00 -81.95 28.69
CA ARG A 121 -9.75 -81.34 29.14
C ARG A 121 -9.45 -80.02 28.45
N LYS A 122 -9.72 -79.92 27.14
CA LYS A 122 -9.57 -78.68 26.36
C LYS A 122 -10.63 -77.65 26.69
N ASP A 123 -11.90 -78.03 26.80
CA ASP A 123 -12.98 -77.12 27.18
C ASP A 123 -12.79 -76.58 28.61
N SER A 124 -12.21 -77.37 29.52
CA SER A 124 -11.78 -76.91 30.84
C SER A 124 -10.66 -75.85 30.76
N ALA A 125 -9.64 -76.06 29.92
CA ALA A 125 -8.57 -75.09 29.68
C ALA A 125 -9.09 -73.78 29.07
N HIS A 126 -9.88 -73.86 28.00
CA HIS A 126 -10.54 -72.70 27.38
C HIS A 126 -11.47 -71.97 28.38
N SER A 127 -12.18 -72.70 29.26
CA SER A 127 -12.98 -72.11 30.35
C SER A 127 -12.13 -71.36 31.38
N GLY A 128 -10.88 -71.76 31.57
CA GLY A 128 -9.90 -71.03 32.37
C GLY A 128 -9.44 -69.74 31.69
N GLU A 129 -8.98 -69.83 30.45
CA GLU A 129 -8.50 -68.69 29.64
C GLU A 129 -9.58 -67.63 29.42
N ILE A 130 -10.84 -68.03 29.19
CA ILE A 130 -11.97 -67.11 29.08
C ILE A 130 -12.25 -66.38 30.41
N LYS A 131 -11.92 -66.97 31.57
CA LYS A 131 -12.06 -66.31 32.88
C LYS A 131 -10.94 -65.31 33.13
N THR A 132 -9.68 -65.62 32.78
CA THR A 132 -8.57 -64.65 32.90
C THR A 132 -8.78 -63.48 31.96
N LEU A 133 -9.06 -63.71 30.68
CA LEU A 133 -9.32 -62.65 29.70
C LEU A 133 -10.48 -61.73 30.09
N ARG A 134 -11.53 -62.26 30.74
CA ARG A 134 -12.62 -61.42 31.29
C ARG A 134 -12.19 -60.56 32.46
N LYS A 135 -11.34 -61.06 33.36
CA LYS A 135 -10.77 -60.29 34.47
C LYS A 135 -9.87 -59.17 33.95
N ASP A 136 -8.96 -59.50 33.03
CA ASP A 136 -7.98 -58.56 32.48
C ASP A 136 -8.67 -57.45 31.67
N LEU A 137 -9.76 -57.78 30.95
CA LEU A 137 -10.65 -56.81 30.32
C LEU A 137 -11.30 -55.87 31.36
N GLN A 138 -11.83 -56.41 32.45
CA GLN A 138 -12.47 -55.61 33.50
C GLN A 138 -11.48 -54.67 34.22
N GLU A 139 -10.25 -55.12 34.47
CA GLU A 139 -9.18 -54.28 35.03
C GLU A 139 -8.74 -53.19 34.04
N SER A 140 -8.64 -53.51 32.76
CA SER A 140 -8.37 -52.54 31.67
C SER A 140 -9.48 -51.49 31.52
N GLU A 141 -10.76 -51.89 31.62
CA GLU A 141 -11.89 -50.96 31.62
C GLU A 141 -11.88 -50.03 32.85
N GLY A 142 -11.51 -50.54 34.03
CA GLY A 142 -11.32 -49.73 35.23
C GLY A 142 -10.20 -48.69 35.07
N ALA A 143 -9.05 -49.10 34.54
CA ALA A 143 -7.93 -48.19 34.25
C ALA A 143 -8.32 -47.12 33.21
N ARG A 144 -9.05 -47.50 32.15
CA ARG A 144 -9.57 -46.58 31.12
C ARG A 144 -10.55 -45.56 31.71
N LEU A 145 -11.41 -45.97 32.64
CA LEU A 145 -12.34 -45.08 33.34
C LEU A 145 -11.59 -44.09 34.26
N ALA A 146 -10.55 -44.52 34.96
CA ALA A 146 -9.71 -43.65 35.78
C ALA A 146 -8.99 -42.59 34.93
N ALA A 147 -8.29 -42.99 33.86
CA ALA A 147 -7.60 -42.07 32.96
C ALA A 147 -8.56 -41.06 32.30
N ASN A 148 -9.77 -41.49 31.92
CA ASN A 148 -10.79 -40.60 31.34
C ASN A 148 -11.30 -39.56 32.37
N LYS A 149 -11.37 -39.92 33.65
CA LYS A 149 -11.71 -38.99 34.75
C LYS A 149 -10.62 -37.94 34.96
N GLU A 150 -9.35 -38.33 34.87
CA GLU A 150 -8.21 -37.40 34.97
C GLU A 150 -8.15 -36.45 33.78
N LEU A 151 -8.37 -36.95 32.55
CA LEU A 151 -8.49 -36.12 31.34
C LEU A 151 -9.61 -35.06 31.48
N LEU A 152 -10.74 -35.42 32.07
CA LEU A 152 -11.83 -34.47 32.33
C LEU A 152 -11.39 -33.36 33.32
N GLN A 153 -10.72 -33.73 34.41
CA GLN A 153 -10.21 -32.77 35.40
C GLN A 153 -9.10 -31.86 34.85
N LEU A 154 -8.24 -32.38 33.97
CA LEU A 154 -7.22 -31.58 33.28
C LEU A 154 -7.86 -30.61 32.29
N ARG A 155 -8.93 -31.04 31.60
CA ARG A 155 -9.73 -30.17 30.72
C ARG A 155 -10.42 -29.04 31.50
N ASP A 156 -11.09 -29.34 32.61
CA ASP A 156 -11.73 -28.33 33.46
C ASP A 156 -10.71 -27.29 33.98
N LYS A 157 -9.50 -27.73 34.33
CA LYS A 157 -8.39 -26.84 34.74
C LYS A 157 -7.89 -25.97 33.58
N LEU A 158 -7.72 -26.55 32.38
CA LEU A 158 -7.32 -25.81 31.18
C LEU A 158 -8.39 -24.78 30.77
N ASP A 159 -9.66 -25.18 30.75
CA ASP A 159 -10.78 -24.31 30.43
C ASP A 159 -10.97 -23.22 31.49
N LYS A 160 -10.60 -23.47 32.75
CA LYS A 160 -10.51 -22.41 33.77
C LYS A 160 -9.35 -21.45 33.48
N ALA A 161 -8.13 -21.95 33.30
CA ALA A 161 -6.96 -21.10 33.01
C ALA A 161 -7.15 -20.25 31.74
N ASN A 162 -7.84 -20.79 30.72
CA ASN A 162 -8.22 -20.05 29.52
C ASN A 162 -9.21 -18.91 29.82
N ARG A 163 -10.20 -19.11 30.70
CA ARG A 163 -11.11 -18.04 31.15
C ARG A 163 -10.39 -16.99 31.99
N ASP A 164 -9.55 -17.43 32.93
CA ASP A 164 -8.79 -16.54 33.81
C ASP A 164 -7.86 -15.63 32.95
N ARG A 165 -7.11 -16.21 31.99
CA ARG A 165 -6.28 -15.46 31.02
C ARG A 165 -7.09 -14.56 30.06
N GLN A 166 -8.31 -14.97 29.70
CA GLN A 166 -9.20 -14.14 28.87
C GLN A 166 -9.64 -12.89 29.64
N ASN A 167 -10.01 -13.03 30.92
CA ASN A 167 -10.37 -11.91 31.79
C ASN A 167 -9.20 -10.94 31.97
N GLU A 168 -7.99 -11.43 32.25
CA GLU A 168 -6.77 -10.60 32.34
C GLU A 168 -6.51 -9.79 31.06
N MET A 169 -6.75 -10.40 29.88
CA MET A 169 -6.62 -9.74 28.58
C MET A 169 -7.70 -8.68 28.35
N ASP A 170 -8.95 -8.97 28.72
CA ASP A 170 -10.07 -8.03 28.58
C ASP A 170 -9.95 -6.83 29.54
N GLU A 171 -9.44 -7.05 30.76
CA GLU A 171 -9.07 -5.97 31.71
C GLU A 171 -7.94 -5.09 31.17
N ALA A 172 -6.88 -5.68 30.61
CA ALA A 172 -5.78 -4.94 29.98
C ALA A 172 -6.27 -4.12 28.77
N VAL A 173 -7.16 -4.68 27.95
CA VAL A 173 -7.80 -3.99 26.82
C VAL A 173 -8.73 -2.86 27.31
N ALA A 174 -9.44 -3.04 28.42
CA ALA A 174 -10.26 -2.00 29.02
C ALA A 174 -9.41 -0.82 29.52
N ALA A 175 -8.31 -1.09 30.23
CA ALA A 175 -7.37 -0.07 30.70
C ALA A 175 -6.73 0.71 29.53
N LEU A 176 -6.36 0.02 28.44
CA LEU A 176 -5.83 0.67 27.23
C LEU A 176 -6.88 1.55 26.53
N LYS A 177 -8.14 1.10 26.43
CA LYS A 177 -9.24 1.92 25.89
C LYS A 177 -9.49 3.16 26.74
N GLU A 178 -9.46 3.03 28.07
CA GLU A 178 -9.65 4.15 28.99
C GLU A 178 -8.47 5.14 28.93
N LYS A 179 -7.24 4.67 28.73
CA LYS A 179 -6.09 5.55 28.44
C LYS A 179 -6.26 6.28 27.11
N HIS A 180 -6.64 5.57 26.05
CA HIS A 180 -6.83 6.15 24.72
C HIS A 180 -7.94 7.21 24.70
N GLU A 181 -9.07 6.99 25.37
CA GLU A 181 -10.11 8.01 25.51
C GLU A 181 -9.62 9.24 26.30
N ARG A 182 -8.78 9.09 27.34
CA ARG A 182 -8.16 10.25 28.01
C ARG A 182 -7.27 11.05 27.05
N GLU A 183 -6.39 10.39 26.31
CA GLU A 183 -5.48 11.02 25.36
C GLU A 183 -6.24 11.73 24.22
N LYS A 184 -7.23 11.05 23.65
CA LYS A 184 -8.18 11.61 22.67
C LYS A 184 -8.92 12.85 23.20
N ASN A 185 -9.43 12.82 24.44
CA ASN A 185 -10.11 13.97 25.02
C ASN A 185 -9.18 15.18 25.21
N MET A 186 -7.92 14.96 25.64
CA MET A 186 -6.91 16.04 25.69
C MET A 186 -6.64 16.61 24.29
N LEU A 187 -6.41 15.76 23.29
CA LEU A 187 -6.17 16.17 21.90
C LEU A 187 -7.37 16.94 21.31
N THR A 188 -8.61 16.59 21.66
CA THR A 188 -9.79 17.37 21.21
C THR A 188 -9.88 18.75 21.86
N GLU A 189 -9.45 18.89 23.12
CA GLU A 189 -9.41 20.18 23.82
C GLU A 189 -8.23 21.05 23.35
N GLU A 190 -7.09 20.46 22.98
CA GLU A 190 -5.99 21.16 22.31
C GLU A 190 -6.39 21.63 20.90
N ASN A 191 -7.04 20.79 20.11
CA ASN A 191 -7.59 21.21 18.82
C ASN A 191 -8.61 22.34 18.99
N ARG A 192 -9.52 22.26 19.98
CA ARG A 192 -10.48 23.32 20.29
C ARG A 192 -9.80 24.66 20.60
N LYS A 193 -8.69 24.64 21.34
CA LYS A 193 -7.87 25.84 21.62
C LYS A 193 -7.20 26.39 20.37
N LEU A 194 -6.57 25.54 19.57
CA LEU A 194 -5.90 25.92 18.32
C LEU A 194 -6.89 26.49 17.29
N THR A 195 -8.11 25.94 17.19
CA THR A 195 -9.19 26.54 16.39
C THR A 195 -9.54 27.94 16.91
N ALA A 196 -9.76 28.10 18.23
CA ALA A 196 -10.08 29.40 18.83
C ALA A 196 -8.92 30.43 18.79
N GLU A 197 -7.68 30.00 18.53
CA GLU A 197 -6.55 30.89 18.22
C GLU A 197 -6.48 31.22 16.73
N THR A 198 -6.79 30.26 15.87
CA THR A 198 -6.91 30.45 14.42
C THR A 198 -8.03 31.46 14.10
N ASP A 199 -9.21 31.33 14.71
CA ASP A 199 -10.33 32.26 14.53
C ASP A 199 -9.96 33.71 14.92
N LYS A 200 -9.19 33.88 16.00
CA LYS A 200 -8.67 35.20 16.41
C LYS A 200 -7.71 35.76 15.36
N LEU A 201 -6.78 34.94 14.86
CA LEU A 201 -5.82 35.34 13.82
C LEU A 201 -6.52 35.69 12.50
N CYS A 202 -7.53 34.92 12.09
CA CYS A 202 -8.39 35.26 10.94
C CYS A 202 -9.05 36.63 11.14
N SER A 203 -9.71 36.86 12.29
CA SER A 203 -10.34 38.15 12.58
C SER A 203 -9.35 39.32 12.59
N PHE A 204 -8.09 39.09 12.97
CA PHE A 204 -7.03 40.09 12.91
C PHE A 204 -6.58 40.39 11.47
N VAL A 205 -6.47 39.37 10.62
CA VAL A 205 -6.19 39.52 9.18
C VAL A 205 -7.36 40.22 8.46
N ASP A 206 -8.61 39.92 8.80
CA ASP A 206 -9.79 40.58 8.23
C ASP A 206 -9.79 42.08 8.56
N ASN A 207 -9.49 42.44 9.83
CA ASN A 207 -9.37 43.83 10.26
C ASN A 207 -8.23 44.57 9.55
N LEU A 208 -7.05 43.95 9.38
CA LEU A 208 -5.95 44.52 8.61
C LEU A 208 -6.28 44.67 7.12
N THR A 209 -7.04 43.73 6.56
CA THR A 209 -7.47 43.78 5.15
C THR A 209 -8.48 44.91 4.93
N ALA A 210 -9.40 45.13 5.87
CA ALA A 210 -10.31 46.27 5.86
C ALA A 210 -9.56 47.61 6.01
N GLN A 211 -8.53 47.69 6.87
CA GLN A 211 -7.69 48.88 7.02
C GLN A 211 -6.87 49.19 5.75
N ASN A 212 -6.25 48.18 5.14
CA ASN A 212 -5.53 48.35 3.87
C ASN A 212 -6.46 48.85 2.77
N ARG A 213 -7.68 48.29 2.67
CA ARG A 213 -8.66 48.75 1.70
C ARG A 213 -9.07 50.21 1.91
N GLN A 214 -9.31 50.64 3.16
CA GLN A 214 -9.59 52.04 3.45
C GLN A 214 -8.44 52.95 3.02
N LEU A 215 -7.18 52.53 3.22
CA LEU A 215 -6.01 53.29 2.77
C LEU A 215 -5.87 53.31 1.23
N GLU A 216 -6.26 52.25 0.53
CA GLU A 216 -6.32 52.21 -0.95
C GLU A 216 -7.43 53.15 -1.48
N ASP A 217 -8.61 53.12 -0.87
CA ASP A 217 -9.72 54.02 -1.19
C ASP A 217 -9.33 55.50 -0.90
N ASP A 218 -8.72 55.80 0.25
CA ASP A 218 -8.21 57.14 0.63
C ASP A 218 -7.13 57.65 -0.35
N LEU A 219 -6.24 56.77 -0.82
CA LEU A 219 -5.20 57.12 -1.81
C LEU A 219 -5.80 57.44 -3.20
N GLN A 220 -6.87 56.74 -3.60
CA GLN A 220 -7.60 57.04 -4.83
C GLN A 220 -8.42 58.34 -4.71
N ASP A 221 -8.91 58.65 -3.52
CA ASP A 221 -9.56 59.91 -3.20
C ASP A 221 -8.56 61.08 -3.20
N LEU A 222 -7.30 60.84 -2.83
CA LEU A 222 -6.21 61.82 -2.95
C LEU A 222 -5.69 61.99 -4.38
N SER A 223 -5.65 60.93 -5.20
CA SER A 223 -5.22 61.01 -6.60
C SER A 223 -6.21 61.82 -7.45
N SER A 224 -7.51 61.56 -7.31
CA SER A 224 -8.56 62.34 -7.99
C SER A 224 -8.58 63.82 -7.57
N LYS A 225 -8.36 64.12 -6.27
CA LYS A 225 -8.16 65.50 -5.80
C LYS A 225 -6.94 66.15 -6.45
N LYS A 226 -5.80 65.46 -6.54
CA LYS A 226 -4.60 65.94 -7.25
C LYS A 226 -4.87 66.23 -8.74
N GLU A 227 -5.61 65.37 -9.43
CA GLU A 227 -6.00 65.57 -10.83
C GLU A 227 -6.88 66.83 -10.99
N SER A 228 -7.85 67.04 -10.09
CA SER A 228 -8.65 68.27 -10.09
C SER A 228 -7.83 69.53 -9.80
N VAL A 229 -6.85 69.48 -8.90
CA VAL A 229 -5.91 70.59 -8.65
C VAL A 229 -5.09 70.89 -9.90
N SER A 230 -4.53 69.87 -10.57
CA SER A 230 -3.82 70.01 -11.84
C SER A 230 -4.69 70.64 -12.94
N HIS A 231 -6.00 70.37 -12.94
CA HIS A 231 -6.94 71.02 -13.86
C HIS A 231 -7.18 72.50 -13.50
N TRP A 232 -7.32 72.85 -12.21
CA TRP A 232 -7.41 74.25 -11.78
C TRP A 232 -6.12 75.03 -12.06
N GLU A 233 -4.94 74.41 -11.85
CA GLU A 233 -3.64 75.00 -12.20
C GLU A 233 -3.54 75.29 -13.70
N ALA A 234 -4.01 74.39 -14.56
CA ALA A 234 -4.09 74.61 -16.00
C ALA A 234 -5.05 75.75 -16.38
N GLN A 235 -6.26 75.81 -15.81
CA GLN A 235 -7.20 76.92 -16.03
C GLN A 235 -6.61 78.27 -15.58
N ILE A 236 -5.90 78.29 -14.44
CA ILE A 236 -5.23 79.50 -13.95
C ILE A 236 -4.10 79.93 -14.89
N ALA A 237 -3.31 78.97 -15.40
CA ALA A 237 -2.27 79.26 -16.39
C ALA A 237 -2.84 79.82 -17.71
N GLU A 238 -3.95 79.27 -18.21
CA GLU A 238 -4.68 79.83 -19.35
C GLU A 238 -5.16 81.26 -19.08
N ILE A 239 -5.81 81.52 -17.94
CA ILE A 239 -6.26 82.87 -17.55
C ILE A 239 -5.09 83.86 -17.46
N ILE A 240 -3.94 83.43 -16.94
CA ILE A 240 -2.71 84.25 -16.91
C ILE A 240 -2.21 84.54 -18.32
N GLN A 241 -2.25 83.59 -19.25
CA GLN A 241 -1.89 83.80 -20.66
C GLN A 241 -2.85 84.81 -21.32
N TRP A 242 -4.17 84.63 -21.19
CA TRP A 242 -5.18 85.59 -21.69
C TRP A 242 -4.95 87.01 -21.15
N VAL A 243 -4.60 87.15 -19.87
CA VAL A 243 -4.28 88.45 -19.26
C VAL A 243 -2.96 89.03 -19.78
N SER A 244 -1.97 88.20 -20.13
CA SER A 244 -0.73 88.64 -20.77
C SER A 244 -0.99 89.10 -22.21
N ASP A 245 -1.74 88.32 -22.99
CA ASP A 245 -2.06 88.63 -24.39
C ASP A 245 -2.90 89.92 -24.50
N GLU A 246 -3.88 90.10 -23.61
CA GLU A 246 -4.67 91.34 -23.46
C GLU A 246 -3.77 92.52 -23.06
N LYS A 247 -2.82 92.32 -22.14
CA LYS A 247 -1.86 93.36 -21.70
C LYS A 247 -0.91 93.75 -22.83
N ASP A 248 -0.42 92.80 -23.61
CA ASP A 248 0.51 93.06 -24.70
C ASP A 248 -0.22 93.66 -25.92
N ALA A 249 -1.46 93.24 -26.20
CA ALA A 249 -2.34 93.92 -27.16
C ALA A 249 -2.63 95.38 -26.76
N ARG A 250 -2.89 95.65 -25.47
CA ARG A 250 -2.97 97.02 -24.92
C ARG A 250 -1.63 97.75 -25.02
N GLY A 251 -0.50 97.05 -24.86
CA GLY A 251 0.84 97.58 -25.08
C GLY A 251 1.05 98.04 -26.53
N TYR A 252 0.68 97.23 -27.52
CA TYR A 252 0.69 97.60 -28.93
C TYR A 252 -0.25 98.76 -29.25
N LEU A 253 -1.48 98.75 -28.70
CA LEU A 253 -2.42 99.86 -28.88
C LEU A 253 -1.94 101.15 -28.22
N GLN A 254 -1.27 101.08 -27.07
CA GLN A 254 -0.70 102.26 -26.41
C GLN A 254 0.61 102.73 -27.07
N ALA A 255 1.41 101.84 -27.64
CA ALA A 255 2.54 102.20 -28.51
C ALA A 255 2.07 102.88 -29.81
N LEU A 256 0.99 102.38 -30.41
CA LEU A 256 0.34 103.01 -31.56
C LEU A 256 -0.27 104.37 -31.16
N ALA A 257 -0.94 104.46 -30.02
CA ALA A 257 -1.52 105.71 -29.53
C ALA A 257 -0.44 106.73 -29.13
N THR A 258 0.69 106.31 -28.57
CA THR A 258 1.83 107.22 -28.30
C THR A 258 2.49 107.67 -29.60
N LYS A 259 2.69 106.78 -30.57
CA LYS A 259 3.18 107.18 -31.91
C LYS A 259 2.24 108.16 -32.61
N MET A 260 0.92 107.89 -32.61
CA MET A 260 -0.08 108.85 -33.10
C MET A 260 -0.12 110.14 -32.27
N THR A 261 0.25 110.08 -30.98
CA THR A 261 0.38 111.27 -30.12
C THR A 261 1.63 112.06 -30.46
N GLU A 262 2.77 111.42 -30.76
CA GLU A 262 4.00 112.06 -31.25
C GLU A 262 3.79 112.67 -32.64
N GLU A 263 3.08 111.99 -33.53
CA GLU A 263 2.63 112.53 -34.83
C GLU A 263 1.62 113.71 -34.62
N LEU A 264 0.79 113.69 -33.59
CA LEU A 264 -0.06 114.84 -33.20
C LEU A 264 0.67 115.93 -32.40
N GLU A 265 1.80 115.64 -31.78
CA GLU A 265 2.59 116.59 -30.97
C GLU A 265 3.65 117.31 -31.82
N THR A 266 4.19 116.65 -32.84
CA THR A 266 4.85 117.32 -33.98
C THR A 266 3.88 118.20 -34.78
N LEU A 267 2.56 117.97 -34.70
CA LEU A 267 1.51 118.87 -35.19
C LEU A 267 0.97 119.87 -34.13
N ARG A 268 1.35 119.73 -32.85
CA ARG A 268 0.96 120.61 -31.73
C ARG A 268 2.14 121.36 -31.10
N SER A 269 3.28 121.47 -31.80
CA SER A 269 4.38 122.37 -31.43
C SER A 269 4.05 123.87 -31.64
N SER A 270 2.78 124.24 -31.41
CA SER A 270 2.20 125.57 -31.45
C SER A 270 1.03 125.67 -30.46
N SER A 271 1.29 126.31 -29.30
CA SER A 271 0.32 126.77 -28.26
C SER A 271 0.17 125.96 -26.95
N LEU A 272 1.16 126.12 -26.06
CA LEU A 272 1.07 126.39 -24.60
C LEU A 272 -0.14 125.93 -23.73
N GLY A 273 0.17 125.12 -22.69
CA GLY A 273 -0.41 125.20 -21.32
C GLY A 273 -1.77 124.51 -21.05
N SER A 274 -2.15 124.17 -19.81
CA SER A 274 -1.43 124.12 -18.52
C SER A 274 -2.13 123.17 -17.50
N ARG A 275 -1.62 123.04 -16.26
CA ARG A 275 -2.17 122.25 -15.11
C ARG A 275 -3.61 122.71 -14.72
N PRO A 276 -4.48 121.95 -13.96
CA PRO A 276 -4.08 121.14 -12.78
C PRO A 276 -4.97 119.93 -12.31
N GLN A 277 -4.54 119.34 -11.19
CA GLN A 277 -5.33 118.73 -10.08
C GLN A 277 -6.00 117.35 -10.27
N ASP A 278 -5.77 116.45 -9.30
CA ASP A 278 -6.20 115.04 -9.32
C ASP A 278 -7.45 114.82 -8.41
N PRO A 279 -8.52 114.09 -8.81
CA PRO A 279 -9.83 114.25 -8.17
C PRO A 279 -10.17 113.24 -7.06
N LEU A 280 -11.08 113.66 -6.17
CA LEU A 280 -11.51 112.99 -4.93
C LEU A 280 -12.05 111.55 -5.05
N TRP A 281 -12.32 111.04 -6.26
CA TRP A 281 -12.76 109.65 -6.45
C TRP A 281 -11.65 108.62 -6.17
N LYS A 282 -10.39 108.98 -6.40
CA LYS A 282 -9.22 108.11 -6.11
C LYS A 282 -9.15 107.76 -4.62
N VAL A 283 -9.36 108.75 -3.74
CA VAL A 283 -9.35 108.57 -2.27
C VAL A 283 -10.44 107.58 -1.82
N ARG A 284 -11.66 107.69 -2.36
CA ARG A 284 -12.76 106.77 -2.06
C ARG A 284 -12.49 105.34 -2.54
N ARG A 285 -11.80 105.17 -3.68
CA ARG A 285 -11.39 103.86 -4.19
C ARG A 285 -10.32 103.21 -3.30
N SER A 286 -9.35 104.02 -2.82
CA SER A 286 -8.33 103.57 -1.87
C SER A 286 -8.95 103.10 -0.55
N GLN A 287 -9.88 103.86 0.05
CA GLN A 287 -10.52 103.47 1.31
C GLN A 287 -11.34 102.18 1.21
N LYS A 288 -11.94 101.86 0.05
CA LYS A 288 -12.61 100.56 -0.14
C LYS A 288 -11.62 99.40 -0.25
N LEU A 289 -10.46 99.61 -0.89
CA LEU A 289 -9.40 98.60 -0.98
C LEU A 289 -8.73 98.35 0.37
N ASP A 290 -8.47 99.39 1.18
CA ASP A 290 -8.01 99.26 2.56
C ASP A 290 -9.01 98.46 3.43
N MET A 291 -10.31 98.66 3.21
CA MET A 291 -11.36 97.92 3.93
C MET A 291 -11.40 96.43 3.52
N SER A 292 -11.32 96.12 2.22
CA SER A 292 -11.30 94.73 1.77
C SER A 292 -10.01 94.03 2.21
N ALA A 293 -8.85 94.67 2.07
CA ALA A 293 -7.57 94.13 2.51
C ALA A 293 -7.54 93.83 4.01
N ARG A 294 -8.19 94.67 4.86
CA ARG A 294 -8.34 94.39 6.29
C ARG A 294 -9.23 93.19 6.60
N LEU A 295 -10.33 93.00 5.86
CA LEU A 295 -11.19 91.83 6.02
C LEU A 295 -10.52 90.54 5.50
N GLU A 296 -9.72 90.66 4.46
CA GLU A 296 -8.92 89.56 3.89
C GLU A 296 -7.78 89.13 4.82
N LEU A 297 -7.06 90.10 5.40
CA LEU A 297 -6.08 89.86 6.48
C LEU A 297 -6.72 89.24 7.73
N GLN A 298 -7.93 89.66 8.11
CA GLN A 298 -8.68 89.06 9.22
C GLN A 298 -9.02 87.59 8.92
N SER A 299 -9.54 87.31 7.72
CA SER A 299 -9.84 85.95 7.25
C SER A 299 -8.61 85.05 7.21
N ALA A 300 -7.49 85.56 6.69
CA ALA A 300 -6.21 84.85 6.64
C ALA A 300 -5.65 84.56 8.04
N LEU A 301 -5.78 85.51 8.99
CA LEU A 301 -5.37 85.32 10.38
C LEU A 301 -6.22 84.26 11.10
N ASP A 302 -7.54 84.26 10.86
CA ASP A 302 -8.45 83.23 11.41
C ASP A 302 -8.22 81.84 10.77
N ALA A 303 -7.74 81.78 9.52
CA ALA A 303 -7.31 80.54 8.87
C ALA A 303 -5.97 80.02 9.43
N GLU A 304 -4.96 80.89 9.59
CA GLU A 304 -3.70 80.60 10.29
C GLU A 304 -3.94 80.07 11.70
N LEU A 305 -4.82 80.73 12.47
CA LEU A 305 -5.18 80.31 13.83
C LEU A 305 -5.78 78.90 13.86
N LYS A 306 -6.69 78.56 12.93
CA LYS A 306 -7.27 77.21 12.83
C LYS A 306 -6.24 76.16 12.41
N ALA A 307 -5.41 76.46 11.40
CA ALA A 307 -4.34 75.55 10.98
C ALA A 307 -3.35 75.27 12.13
N LYS A 308 -2.96 76.32 12.86
CA LYS A 308 -2.06 76.23 14.02
C LYS A 308 -2.69 75.48 15.20
N GLN A 309 -4.00 75.57 15.39
CA GLN A 309 -4.74 74.76 16.37
C GLN A 309 -4.75 73.28 15.98
N MET A 310 -5.05 72.94 14.71
CA MET A 310 -5.04 71.56 14.23
C MET A 310 -3.66 70.91 14.39
N VAL A 311 -2.59 71.57 13.92
CA VAL A 311 -1.21 71.07 14.08
C VAL A 311 -0.82 70.92 15.56
N GLN A 312 -1.29 71.83 16.43
CA GLN A 312 -1.05 71.70 17.87
C GLN A 312 -1.85 70.55 18.52
N GLU A 313 -3.02 70.18 17.99
CA GLU A 313 -3.77 69.02 18.45
C GLU A 313 -3.19 67.70 17.91
N GLU A 314 -2.79 67.65 16.63
CA GLU A 314 -2.04 66.52 16.08
C GLU A 314 -0.75 66.27 16.87
N LEU A 315 -0.01 67.32 17.22
CA LEU A 315 1.18 67.20 18.08
C LEU A 315 0.85 66.68 19.49
N ARG A 316 -0.34 66.97 20.05
CA ARG A 316 -0.82 66.34 21.30
C ARG A 316 -1.13 64.87 21.11
N ARG A 317 -1.86 64.50 20.03
CA ARG A 317 -2.21 63.12 19.69
C ARG A 317 -0.95 62.27 19.44
N PHE A 318 0.03 62.79 18.70
CA PHE A 318 1.30 62.11 18.42
C PHE A 318 2.15 61.94 19.68
N LYS A 319 2.19 62.93 20.58
CA LYS A 319 2.84 62.79 21.89
C LYS A 319 2.17 61.73 22.76
N ALA A 320 0.83 61.68 22.80
CA ALA A 320 0.09 60.64 23.52
C ALA A 320 0.35 59.24 22.94
N ALA A 321 0.40 59.10 21.62
CA ALA A 321 0.76 57.86 20.94
C ALA A 321 2.21 57.43 21.25
N ASN A 322 3.17 58.36 21.22
CA ASN A 322 4.57 58.07 21.55
C ASN A 322 4.73 57.61 23.01
N ILE A 323 4.07 58.27 23.97
CA ILE A 323 4.07 57.83 25.38
C ILE A 323 3.47 56.43 25.53
N ASN A 324 2.43 56.09 24.76
CA ASN A 324 1.85 54.74 24.75
C ASN A 324 2.83 53.68 24.18
N LEU A 325 3.59 54.03 23.14
CA LEU A 325 4.63 53.17 22.56
C LEU A 325 5.84 53.00 23.50
N GLU A 326 6.31 54.07 24.14
CA GLU A 326 7.37 54.02 25.16
C GLU A 326 6.96 53.15 26.35
N SER A 327 5.70 53.26 26.80
CA SER A 327 5.16 52.40 27.87
C SER A 327 5.12 50.93 27.47
N LYS A 328 4.69 50.61 26.23
CA LYS A 328 4.67 49.24 25.70
C LYS A 328 6.07 48.67 25.48
N LEU A 329 7.01 49.50 25.03
CA LEU A 329 8.42 49.12 24.89
C LEU A 329 9.00 48.78 26.26
N LYS A 330 8.77 49.63 27.27
CA LYS A 330 9.20 49.37 28.65
C LYS A 330 8.57 48.08 29.21
N GLU A 331 7.27 47.87 29.04
CA GLU A 331 6.57 46.64 29.46
C GLU A 331 7.17 45.39 28.78
N SER A 332 7.54 45.49 27.50
CA SER A 332 8.21 44.41 26.76
C SER A 332 9.64 44.16 27.25
N GLU A 333 10.41 45.21 27.56
CA GLU A 333 11.74 45.09 28.17
C GLU A 333 11.71 44.55 29.60
N GLU A 334 10.66 44.85 30.37
CA GLU A 334 10.42 44.35 31.72
C GLU A 334 10.09 42.85 31.67
N LYS A 335 9.15 42.42 30.82
CA LYS A 335 8.87 40.99 30.55
C LYS A 335 10.10 40.24 30.02
N ARG A 336 10.90 40.86 29.15
CA ARG A 336 12.17 40.28 28.69
C ARG A 336 13.19 40.14 29.83
N ARG A 337 13.21 41.07 30.78
CA ARG A 337 14.07 41.01 31.98
C ARG A 337 13.60 39.91 32.93
N GLU A 338 12.30 39.82 33.21
CA GLU A 338 11.68 38.74 33.99
C GLU A 338 12.00 37.37 33.37
N ALA A 339 11.88 37.22 32.04
CA ALA A 339 12.20 35.97 31.36
C ALA A 339 13.70 35.61 31.46
N VAL A 340 14.61 36.59 31.38
CA VAL A 340 16.06 36.37 31.60
C VAL A 340 16.32 36.01 33.07
N GLU A 341 15.68 36.68 34.02
CA GLU A 341 15.84 36.39 35.45
C GLU A 341 15.27 35.02 35.84
N GLN A 342 14.17 34.58 35.22
CA GLN A 342 13.64 33.22 35.34
C GLN A 342 14.62 32.19 34.76
N VAL A 343 15.22 32.45 33.60
CA VAL A 343 16.28 31.58 33.03
C VAL A 343 17.51 31.53 33.94
N GLU A 344 17.91 32.66 34.54
CA GLU A 344 18.99 32.69 35.53
C GLU A 344 18.61 32.08 36.89
N SER A 345 17.32 32.06 37.27
CA SER A 345 16.83 31.35 38.44
C SER A 345 16.87 29.85 38.20
N LEU A 346 16.31 29.36 37.08
CA LEU A 346 16.36 27.95 36.70
C LEU A 346 17.80 27.45 36.51
N ARG A 347 18.70 28.31 36.00
CA ARG A 347 20.14 28.01 35.90
C ARG A 347 20.82 27.98 37.28
N ARG A 348 20.45 28.88 38.19
CA ARG A 348 20.88 28.83 39.60
C ARG A 348 20.33 27.59 40.30
N GLU A 349 19.07 27.21 40.10
CA GLU A 349 18.45 26.00 40.67
C GLU A 349 19.10 24.72 40.11
N MET A 350 19.51 24.70 38.84
CA MET A 350 20.32 23.61 38.28
C MET A 350 21.69 23.52 39.00
N GLU A 351 22.42 24.63 39.09
CA GLU A 351 23.75 24.67 39.71
C GLU A 351 23.69 24.49 41.24
N GLU A 352 22.58 24.87 41.89
CA GLU A 352 22.33 24.65 43.31
C GLU A 352 21.84 23.23 43.60
N SER A 353 21.07 22.61 42.71
CA SER A 353 20.80 21.16 42.77
C SER A 353 22.10 20.37 42.64
N ARG A 354 23.01 20.82 41.77
CA ARG A 354 24.36 20.28 41.61
C ARG A 354 25.25 20.50 42.85
N SER A 355 25.11 21.63 43.54
CA SER A 355 25.89 21.95 44.75
C SER A 355 25.33 21.28 46.03
N ARG A 356 24.00 21.16 46.16
CA ARG A 356 23.31 20.38 47.20
C ARG A 356 23.65 18.89 47.09
N SER A 357 23.86 18.38 45.88
CA SER A 357 24.40 17.04 45.64
C SER A 357 25.88 16.88 46.03
N ALA A 358 26.60 17.95 46.40
CA ALA A 358 28.05 17.96 46.61
C ALA A 358 28.49 18.22 48.07
N LYS A 359 27.61 18.67 48.98
CA LYS A 359 27.98 18.94 50.39
C LYS A 359 26.85 18.64 51.39
N GLY A 360 27.06 17.59 52.19
CA GLY A 360 26.24 17.23 53.36
C GLY A 360 25.43 15.94 53.14
N LEU A 361 25.41 14.95 54.06
CA LEU A 361 26.04 14.84 55.38
C LEU A 361 26.67 13.46 55.57
N LYS A 362 27.68 13.36 56.43
CA LYS A 362 28.19 12.06 56.94
C LYS A 362 27.31 11.58 58.09
N LEU A 363 27.05 10.27 58.14
CA LEU A 363 26.90 9.51 59.39
C LEU A 363 27.85 8.30 59.30
N PRO A 364 28.56 7.92 60.38
CA PRO A 364 29.64 6.93 60.29
C PRO A 364 29.17 5.47 60.44
N ASP A 365 29.96 4.59 59.82
CA ASP A 365 30.32 3.23 60.23
C ASP A 365 29.26 2.31 60.87
N PHE A 366 28.90 1.23 60.17
CA PHE A 366 29.24 -0.13 60.63
C PHE A 366 29.21 -1.17 59.49
N GLN A 367 30.40 -1.74 59.22
CA GLN A 367 30.76 -3.08 58.69
C GLN A 367 29.98 -3.79 57.55
N ASP A 368 30.81 -4.44 56.71
CA ASP A 368 30.60 -5.66 55.92
C ASP A 368 29.69 -5.67 54.68
N SER A 369 30.36 -5.42 53.54
CA SER A 369 30.52 -6.37 52.42
C SER A 369 29.29 -7.14 51.88
N ILE A 370 28.86 -6.77 50.67
CA ILE A 370 29.07 -7.56 49.45
C ILE A 370 28.75 -6.67 48.24
N PHE A 371 29.77 -6.19 47.54
CA PHE A 371 29.83 -6.13 46.06
C PHE A 371 31.22 -5.68 45.54
N ASP A 372 32.27 -6.41 45.93
CA ASP A 372 33.50 -6.42 45.12
C ASP A 372 33.19 -7.12 43.78
N TYR A 373 32.81 -6.36 42.76
CA TYR A 373 33.12 -6.69 41.37
C TYR A 373 32.95 -5.47 40.44
N PHE A 374 34.08 -4.85 40.07
CA PHE A 374 34.27 -3.93 38.93
C PHE A 374 33.37 -2.67 38.93
N ASN A 375 33.89 -1.47 39.17
CA ASN A 375 35.03 -0.88 38.47
C ASN A 375 35.86 0.07 39.36
N THR A 376 37.19 0.03 39.22
CA THR A 376 38.12 0.99 39.82
C THR A 376 38.52 2.11 38.85
N SER A 377 38.78 3.29 39.43
CA SER A 377 39.02 4.59 38.77
C SER A 377 40.41 4.75 38.10
N PRO A 378 40.65 5.87 37.38
CA PRO A 378 41.77 5.98 36.41
C PRO A 378 42.77 7.15 36.66
N LEU A 379 43.68 7.32 35.69
CA LEU A 379 44.39 8.55 35.24
C LEU A 379 45.67 9.08 35.95
N ALA A 380 46.61 9.49 35.07
CA ALA A 380 47.59 10.60 35.18
C ALA A 380 48.85 10.45 36.07
N PRO A 381 49.94 11.23 35.82
CA PRO A 381 50.48 11.69 34.51
C PRO A 381 52.03 11.67 34.36
N ASP A 382 52.48 11.80 33.10
CA ASP A 382 53.68 12.50 32.54
C ASP A 382 54.99 12.69 33.35
N LEU A 383 56.15 12.30 32.76
CA LEU A 383 57.23 13.24 32.35
C LEU A 383 58.42 12.58 31.61
N SER A 384 58.94 13.34 30.64
CA SER A 384 60.08 13.17 29.73
C SER A 384 61.37 12.43 30.17
N PHE A 385 62.08 11.76 29.23
CA PHE A 385 63.31 12.34 28.63
C PHE A 385 63.98 11.55 27.46
N LYS A 386 64.55 12.33 26.52
CA LYS A 386 65.64 12.05 25.53
C LYS A 386 65.49 10.93 24.49
N THR A 387 65.31 11.35 23.24
CA THR A 387 66.12 10.85 22.11
C THR A 387 67.49 11.55 22.06
N ALA A 388 68.45 10.93 21.38
CA ALA A 388 69.68 11.54 20.87
C ALA A 388 70.13 10.75 19.62
N ASP A 389 70.76 11.40 18.66
CA ASP A 389 71.15 10.81 17.38
C ASP A 389 72.37 9.88 17.49
N LEU A 390 72.47 8.89 16.57
CA LEU A 390 73.65 8.65 15.70
C LEU A 390 73.57 7.33 14.91
N ASP A 391 73.43 7.46 13.59
CA ASP A 391 74.24 6.83 12.52
C ASP A 391 74.36 5.28 12.34
N SER A 392 74.91 4.92 11.17
CA SER A 392 75.47 3.61 10.76
C SER A 392 74.53 2.45 10.35
N ALA A 393 74.70 2.02 9.10
CA ALA A 393 74.61 0.63 8.64
C ALA A 393 76.03 0.14 8.29
N PRO A 394 76.28 -1.11 7.82
CA PRO A 394 75.46 -2.32 7.79
C PRO A 394 76.19 -3.52 8.49
N LEU A 395 75.67 -4.76 8.36
CA LEU A 395 76.41 -6.00 7.96
C LEU A 395 75.79 -7.34 8.45
N LYS A 396 76.14 -8.42 7.74
CA LYS A 396 76.03 -9.87 8.09
C LYS A 396 77.40 -10.33 8.70
N PRO A 397 77.68 -11.62 9.09
CA PRO A 397 76.93 -12.86 8.84
C PRO A 397 76.94 -13.94 9.97
N ASP A 398 76.33 -15.11 9.65
CA ASP A 398 76.57 -16.48 10.17
C ASP A 398 76.38 -16.78 11.68
N THR A 399 76.18 -18.02 12.16
CA THR A 399 76.27 -19.36 11.50
C THR A 399 75.16 -20.32 12.01
N ALA A 400 74.79 -21.32 11.20
CA ALA A 400 73.95 -22.48 11.59
C ALA A 400 74.83 -23.72 11.96
N PRO A 401 74.32 -24.97 12.13
CA PRO A 401 73.41 -25.75 11.26
C PRO A 401 72.02 -25.97 11.93
N SER A 402 71.10 -26.92 11.63
CA SER A 402 71.04 -28.19 10.84
C SER A 402 69.55 -28.58 10.66
N SER A 403 69.06 -29.64 9.96
CA SER A 403 69.47 -30.52 8.83
C SER A 403 68.46 -31.70 8.78
N PRO A 404 68.29 -32.50 7.69
CA PRO A 404 68.51 -32.23 6.25
C PRO A 404 67.40 -32.78 5.28
N CYS A 405 67.43 -32.35 4.01
CA CYS A 405 67.10 -33.04 2.72
C CYS A 405 65.74 -33.81 2.49
N SER A 406 64.98 -33.70 1.39
CA SER A 406 65.20 -33.63 -0.11
C SER A 406 65.50 -34.98 -0.80
N VAL A 407 65.09 -35.32 -2.04
CA VAL A 407 64.47 -34.61 -3.21
C VAL A 407 63.26 -35.46 -3.76
N SER A 408 62.73 -35.55 -5.02
CA SER A 408 63.04 -35.13 -6.42
C SER A 408 61.78 -35.19 -7.34
N GLU A 409 61.88 -34.81 -8.63
CA GLU A 409 60.84 -34.94 -9.70
C GLU A 409 61.17 -36.02 -10.78
N ASN A 410 60.20 -36.40 -11.63
CA ASN A 410 60.36 -36.78 -13.07
C ASN A 410 59.03 -37.15 -13.79
N GLU A 411 58.97 -36.97 -15.12
CA GLU A 411 57.92 -37.49 -16.05
C GLU A 411 58.48 -38.56 -17.01
N GLU A 412 57.62 -39.43 -17.59
CA GLU A 412 57.79 -39.89 -18.99
C GLU A 412 56.49 -40.48 -19.61
N VAL A 413 56.47 -40.71 -20.93
CA VAL A 413 55.25 -40.98 -21.74
C VAL A 413 55.47 -42.06 -22.83
N LYS A 414 54.62 -43.10 -22.92
CA LYS A 414 54.27 -43.74 -24.22
C LYS A 414 53.07 -44.70 -24.28
N ALA A 415 52.65 -44.92 -25.52
CA ALA A 415 51.35 -45.40 -25.99
C ALA A 415 51.17 -46.94 -26.15
N ALA A 416 49.88 -47.33 -26.08
CA ALA A 416 49.13 -48.23 -26.98
C ALA A 416 49.50 -49.73 -27.20
N SER A 417 48.53 -50.61 -26.89
CA SER A 417 48.17 -51.79 -27.70
C SER A 417 46.77 -52.37 -27.35
N LEU A 418 46.00 -52.72 -28.38
CA LEU A 418 44.88 -53.70 -28.36
C LEU A 418 45.41 -55.04 -28.93
N PRO A 419 44.66 -56.17 -28.95
CA PRO A 419 43.31 -56.46 -28.42
C PRO A 419 43.27 -57.67 -27.46
N ASP A 420 42.12 -58.00 -26.85
CA ASP A 420 41.35 -59.21 -27.25
C ASP A 420 40.02 -59.39 -26.51
N SER A 421 39.14 -60.24 -27.07
CA SER A 421 37.87 -60.71 -26.48
C SER A 421 37.50 -62.05 -27.14
N PRO A 422 36.96 -63.06 -26.43
CA PRO A 422 35.54 -62.98 -26.03
C PRO A 422 35.08 -63.77 -24.76
N SER A 423 34.16 -63.16 -24.02
CA SER A 423 32.98 -63.83 -23.40
C SER A 423 33.23 -64.97 -22.37
N PRO A 424 32.18 -65.57 -21.76
CA PRO A 424 31.50 -64.91 -20.65
C PRO A 424 31.44 -65.79 -19.38
N THR A 425 31.55 -65.17 -18.20
CA THR A 425 31.30 -65.86 -16.92
C THR A 425 30.20 -65.14 -16.14
N TYR A 426 29.16 -65.89 -15.77
CA TYR A 426 28.12 -65.42 -14.85
C TYR A 426 28.75 -65.10 -13.48
N GLN A 427 28.79 -63.83 -13.10
CA GLN A 427 28.91 -63.42 -11.71
C GLN A 427 27.74 -62.50 -11.37
N SER A 428 26.94 -62.90 -10.39
CA SER A 428 25.86 -62.11 -9.86
C SER A 428 26.42 -60.86 -9.20
N SER A 429 26.05 -59.69 -9.71
CA SER A 429 26.30 -58.43 -9.00
C SER A 429 25.56 -58.47 -7.66
N PRO A 430 26.21 -58.11 -6.53
CA PRO A 430 25.48 -57.94 -5.28
C PRO A 430 24.48 -56.79 -5.45
N ALA A 431 23.27 -56.95 -4.92
CA ALA A 431 22.26 -55.90 -4.94
C ALA A 431 22.87 -54.60 -4.37
N PRO A 432 22.66 -53.43 -5.02
CA PRO A 432 23.28 -52.19 -4.58
C PRO A 432 22.80 -51.87 -3.17
N LYS A 433 23.75 -51.76 -2.22
CA LYS A 433 23.47 -51.34 -0.84
C LYS A 433 22.66 -50.04 -0.90
N PRO A 434 21.52 -49.92 -0.20
CA PRO A 434 20.68 -48.73 -0.27
C PRO A 434 21.50 -47.53 0.20
N LYS A 435 21.72 -46.58 -0.72
CA LYS A 435 22.38 -45.31 -0.44
C LYS A 435 21.33 -44.27 -0.04
N ALA A 436 21.76 -43.23 0.68
CA ALA A 436 20.99 -42.00 0.79
C ALA A 436 20.78 -41.36 -0.60
N HIS A 437 19.79 -40.48 -0.73
CA HIS A 437 19.50 -39.80 -1.99
C HIS A 437 20.63 -38.84 -2.38
N GLN A 438 21.14 -38.98 -3.59
CA GLN A 438 22.08 -38.03 -4.19
C GLN A 438 21.28 -36.84 -4.73
N LEU A 439 20.98 -35.88 -3.85
CA LEU A 439 20.16 -34.71 -4.14
C LEU A 439 21.00 -33.55 -4.71
N SER A 440 20.68 -33.11 -5.92
CA SER A 440 21.24 -31.89 -6.53
C SER A 440 20.15 -30.86 -6.86
N ILE A 441 20.47 -29.57 -6.76
CA ILE A 441 19.53 -28.48 -7.06
C ILE A 441 19.27 -28.46 -8.57
N ARG A 442 18.00 -28.44 -8.97
CA ARG A 442 17.56 -28.48 -10.37
C ARG A 442 16.65 -27.32 -10.71
N THR A 443 16.80 -26.84 -11.95
CA THR A 443 15.75 -26.09 -12.64
C THR A 443 14.83 -27.07 -13.35
N PHE A 444 13.54 -27.04 -13.03
CA PHE A 444 12.50 -27.77 -13.75
C PHE A 444 11.99 -26.91 -14.91
N SER A 445 11.50 -27.53 -15.98
CA SER A 445 11.00 -26.83 -17.18
C SER A 445 9.47 -26.68 -17.23
N SER A 446 8.75 -27.26 -16.27
CA SER A 446 7.30 -27.19 -16.14
C SER A 446 6.85 -27.28 -14.66
N PRO A 447 5.59 -26.94 -14.33
CA PRO A 447 5.10 -26.85 -12.94
C PRO A 447 5.14 -28.22 -12.23
N THR A 448 6.11 -28.38 -11.33
CA THR A 448 6.46 -29.67 -10.70
C THR A 448 6.09 -29.67 -9.21
N LEU A 449 5.59 -30.81 -8.71
CA LEU A 449 5.19 -30.96 -7.30
C LEU A 449 6.29 -31.62 -6.47
N CYS A 450 6.39 -31.26 -5.20
CA CYS A 450 7.27 -31.92 -4.25
C CYS A 450 6.73 -33.29 -3.82
N SER A 451 7.55 -34.33 -3.89
CA SER A 451 7.23 -35.70 -3.45
C SER A 451 6.96 -35.82 -1.95
N HIS A 452 7.41 -34.87 -1.13
CA HIS A 452 7.21 -34.88 0.33
C HIS A 452 5.86 -34.22 0.72
N CYS A 453 5.72 -32.91 0.53
CA CYS A 453 4.53 -32.14 0.95
C CYS A 453 3.40 -32.07 -0.10
N THR A 454 3.62 -32.54 -1.33
CA THR A 454 2.72 -32.41 -2.49
C THR A 454 2.48 -30.99 -3.01
N SER A 455 2.95 -29.95 -2.31
CA SER A 455 2.91 -28.55 -2.74
C SER A 455 3.64 -28.31 -4.07
N LEU A 456 3.26 -27.22 -4.74
CA LEU A 456 3.87 -26.77 -5.99
C LEU A 456 5.25 -26.14 -5.74
N MET A 457 6.24 -26.48 -6.58
CA MET A 457 7.54 -25.80 -6.57
C MET A 457 7.49 -24.57 -7.49
N VAL A 458 7.29 -23.42 -6.86
CA VAL A 458 7.21 -22.10 -7.52
C VAL A 458 8.63 -21.55 -7.72
N GLY A 459 8.87 -20.90 -8.87
CA GLY A 459 10.14 -20.27 -9.20
C GLY A 459 10.50 -20.40 -10.69
N LEU A 460 11.34 -19.50 -11.19
CA LEU A 460 11.77 -19.48 -12.60
C LEU A 460 12.97 -20.40 -12.86
N SER A 461 13.83 -20.59 -11.87
CA SER A 461 14.95 -21.53 -11.88
C SER A 461 15.14 -22.14 -10.48
N ARG A 462 15.98 -23.18 -10.35
CA ARG A 462 16.45 -23.73 -9.06
C ARG A 462 15.36 -24.12 -8.03
N GLN A 463 14.15 -24.47 -8.48
CA GLN A 463 12.95 -24.54 -7.62
C GLN A 463 12.98 -25.63 -6.54
N GLY A 464 13.96 -26.54 -6.58
CA GLY A 464 14.14 -27.57 -5.56
C GLY A 464 15.30 -28.52 -5.86
N TYR A 465 15.41 -29.56 -5.05
CA TYR A 465 16.32 -30.68 -5.26
C TYR A 465 15.62 -31.80 -6.05
N ALA A 466 16.36 -32.47 -6.93
CA ALA A 466 16.00 -33.79 -7.44
C ALA A 466 17.08 -34.81 -7.08
N CYS A 467 16.68 -36.07 -6.88
CA CYS A 467 17.63 -37.17 -6.74
C CYS A 467 18.17 -37.59 -8.11
N GLU A 468 19.48 -37.81 -8.21
CA GLU A 468 20.13 -38.26 -9.45
C GLU A 468 20.00 -39.77 -9.69
N VAL A 469 19.51 -40.50 -8.68
CA VAL A 469 19.36 -41.97 -8.68
C VAL A 469 17.89 -42.42 -8.80
N CYS A 470 16.92 -41.56 -8.45
CA CYS A 470 15.49 -41.87 -8.58
C CYS A 470 14.63 -40.61 -8.76
N SER A 471 13.33 -40.78 -9.05
CA SER A 471 12.38 -39.70 -9.32
C SER A 471 11.92 -38.87 -8.11
N PHE A 472 12.64 -38.93 -6.97
CA PHE A 472 12.31 -38.11 -5.80
C PHE A 472 12.71 -36.65 -6.01
N ILE A 473 11.77 -35.73 -5.78
CA ILE A 473 11.91 -34.30 -6.04
C ILE A 473 11.33 -33.52 -4.85
N CYS A 474 12.00 -32.47 -4.36
CA CYS A 474 11.52 -31.72 -3.19
C CYS A 474 11.97 -30.26 -3.11
N HIS A 475 11.17 -29.41 -2.46
CA HIS A 475 11.61 -28.06 -2.05
C HIS A 475 12.84 -28.14 -1.16
N VAL A 476 13.62 -27.05 -1.09
CA VAL A 476 14.78 -26.91 -0.19
C VAL A 476 14.42 -27.29 1.26
N ALA A 477 13.35 -26.74 1.83
CA ALA A 477 12.90 -27.04 3.20
C ALA A 477 12.32 -28.46 3.39
N CYS A 478 12.11 -29.23 2.31
CA CYS A 478 11.68 -30.64 2.36
C CYS A 478 12.83 -31.63 2.20
N LYS A 479 14.06 -31.17 1.90
CA LYS A 479 15.28 -31.97 1.70
C LYS A 479 15.51 -32.97 2.83
N ASP A 480 15.49 -32.50 4.08
CA ASP A 480 15.84 -33.32 5.26
C ASP A 480 14.70 -34.28 5.68
N HIS A 481 13.54 -34.19 5.01
CA HIS A 481 12.42 -35.10 5.12
C HIS A 481 12.40 -36.17 4.01
N ALA A 482 13.47 -36.25 3.20
CA ALA A 482 13.63 -37.29 2.19
C ALA A 482 13.77 -38.70 2.83
N PRO A 483 13.17 -39.75 2.24
CA PRO A 483 13.36 -41.12 2.73
C PRO A 483 14.84 -41.53 2.72
N LEU A 484 15.33 -42.15 3.79
CA LEU A 484 16.74 -42.55 3.94
C LEU A 484 17.20 -43.64 2.94
N ILE A 485 16.26 -44.25 2.21
CA ILE A 485 16.49 -45.35 1.27
C ILE A 485 16.23 -44.87 -0.15
N CYS A 486 17.21 -45.05 -1.03
CA CYS A 486 17.13 -44.79 -2.46
C CYS A 486 17.44 -46.07 -3.26
N PRO A 487 16.70 -46.39 -4.34
CA PRO A 487 15.51 -45.71 -4.86
C PRO A 487 14.25 -45.97 -4.01
N ILE A 488 13.24 -45.09 -4.14
CA ILE A 488 11.92 -45.28 -3.50
C ILE A 488 11.13 -46.34 -4.28
N PRO A 489 10.51 -47.34 -3.62
CA PRO A 489 9.62 -48.32 -4.27
C PRO A 489 8.43 -47.66 -4.99
N ALA A 490 7.97 -48.25 -6.10
CA ALA A 490 6.94 -47.66 -6.95
C ALA A 490 5.60 -47.38 -6.22
N GLU A 491 5.18 -48.29 -5.32
CA GLU A 491 4.05 -48.10 -4.40
C GLU A 491 4.22 -46.90 -3.48
N GLN A 492 5.43 -46.68 -2.93
CA GLN A 492 5.70 -45.59 -1.98
C GLN A 492 5.91 -44.24 -2.68
N ALA A 493 6.36 -44.24 -3.94
CA ALA A 493 6.50 -43.03 -4.75
C ALA A 493 5.15 -42.36 -5.10
N LYS A 494 4.03 -43.10 -4.98
CA LYS A 494 2.67 -42.62 -5.29
C LYS A 494 1.89 -42.23 -4.02
N ARG A 495 2.44 -41.32 -3.22
CA ARG A 495 1.67 -40.64 -2.16
C ARG A 495 0.45 -39.96 -2.84
N PRO A 496 -0.80 -40.20 -2.40
CA PRO A 496 -1.97 -39.58 -3.03
C PRO A 496 -1.90 -38.06 -2.91
N GLN A 497 -2.39 -37.35 -3.93
CA GLN A 497 -2.56 -35.90 -3.87
C GLN A 497 -3.56 -35.57 -2.77
N GLY A 498 -3.21 -34.62 -1.91
CA GLY A 498 -4.01 -34.28 -0.73
C GLY A 498 -3.53 -32.99 -0.11
N ILE A 499 -4.47 -32.29 0.52
CA ILE A 499 -4.24 -31.04 1.23
C ILE A 499 -4.07 -31.39 2.72
N ASP A 500 -3.12 -30.78 3.40
CA ASP A 500 -3.10 -30.72 4.86
C ASP A 500 -4.35 -29.96 5.32
N VAL A 501 -5.33 -30.69 5.85
CA VAL A 501 -6.64 -30.13 6.24
C VAL A 501 -6.54 -29.13 7.39
N GLN A 502 -5.43 -29.08 8.14
CA GLN A 502 -5.19 -28.07 9.17
C GLN A 502 -4.47 -26.84 8.60
N ARG A 503 -3.49 -27.04 7.70
CA ARG A 503 -2.60 -25.97 7.23
C ARG A 503 -2.96 -25.37 5.86
N GLY A 504 -3.81 -26.02 5.07
CA GLY A 504 -4.13 -25.61 3.68
C GLY A 504 -3.01 -25.87 2.66
N ILE A 505 -1.93 -26.51 3.09
CA ILE A 505 -0.70 -26.77 2.31
C ILE A 505 -0.88 -28.06 1.48
N GLY A 506 -0.35 -28.07 0.26
CA GLY A 506 -0.41 -29.21 -0.68
C GLY A 506 -1.26 -28.91 -1.91
N THR A 507 -1.14 -29.76 -2.94
CA THR A 507 -1.93 -29.63 -4.18
C THR A 507 -3.28 -30.31 -4.05
N ALA A 508 -4.36 -29.52 -4.18
CA ALA A 508 -5.73 -29.97 -4.20
C ALA A 508 -6.13 -30.59 -5.54
N TYR A 509 -5.80 -29.91 -6.65
CA TYR A 509 -6.11 -30.38 -8.00
C TYR A 509 -5.23 -29.73 -9.06
N LYS A 510 -5.09 -30.41 -10.20
CA LYS A 510 -4.42 -29.86 -11.39
C LYS A 510 -4.94 -30.49 -12.67
N GLY A 511 -4.93 -29.73 -13.76
CA GLY A 511 -5.39 -30.19 -15.06
C GLY A 511 -5.26 -29.14 -16.16
N TYR A 512 -5.51 -29.55 -17.39
CA TYR A 512 -5.60 -28.62 -18.52
C TYR A 512 -6.96 -27.93 -18.53
N VAL A 513 -6.94 -26.62 -18.79
CA VAL A 513 -8.12 -25.78 -18.93
C VAL A 513 -7.94 -24.85 -20.13
N LYS A 514 -8.99 -24.12 -20.45
CA LYS A 514 -8.96 -23.01 -21.41
C LYS A 514 -9.42 -21.73 -20.71
N ILE A 515 -8.73 -20.63 -20.96
CA ILE A 515 -9.10 -19.29 -20.47
C ILE A 515 -9.27 -18.33 -21.67
N PRO A 516 -10.02 -17.23 -21.54
CA PRO A 516 -10.13 -16.24 -22.62
C PRO A 516 -8.75 -15.68 -22.97
N LYS A 517 -8.51 -15.42 -24.26
CA LYS A 517 -7.34 -14.62 -24.67
C LYS A 517 -7.46 -13.20 -24.10
N PRO A 518 -6.36 -12.44 -23.92
CA PRO A 518 -6.39 -11.11 -23.26
C PRO A 518 -7.35 -10.08 -23.87
N SER A 519 -7.74 -10.25 -25.14
CA SER A 519 -8.76 -9.44 -25.83
C SER A 519 -10.22 -9.94 -25.61
N GLY A 520 -10.45 -10.77 -24.59
CA GLY A 520 -11.73 -11.37 -24.25
C GLY A 520 -12.17 -12.54 -25.15
N VAL A 521 -13.27 -13.19 -24.77
CA VAL A 521 -13.82 -14.39 -25.43
C VAL A 521 -14.06 -14.19 -26.94
N LYS A 522 -14.31 -12.96 -27.40
CA LYS A 522 -14.41 -12.57 -28.82
C LYS A 522 -13.21 -12.99 -29.68
N LYS A 523 -12.00 -13.07 -29.11
CA LYS A 523 -10.78 -13.51 -29.82
C LYS A 523 -10.44 -14.98 -29.57
N GLY A 524 -11.35 -15.73 -28.95
CA GLY A 524 -11.21 -17.15 -28.65
C GLY A 524 -10.55 -17.45 -27.31
N TRP A 525 -10.30 -18.74 -27.10
CA TRP A 525 -9.73 -19.31 -25.89
C TRP A 525 -8.27 -19.69 -26.10
N GLN A 526 -7.42 -19.51 -25.09
CA GLN A 526 -6.06 -20.06 -25.02
C GLN A 526 -6.02 -21.24 -24.06
N ARG A 527 -5.11 -22.20 -24.30
CA ARG A 527 -4.88 -23.33 -23.38
C ARG A 527 -4.00 -22.86 -22.21
N ALA A 528 -4.35 -23.31 -21.01
CA ALA A 528 -3.55 -23.14 -19.81
C ALA A 528 -3.49 -24.45 -19.01
N PHE A 529 -2.44 -24.62 -18.21
CA PHE A 529 -2.39 -25.64 -17.17
C PHE A 529 -2.72 -24.97 -15.83
N ALA A 530 -3.74 -25.47 -15.14
CA ALA A 530 -4.21 -24.94 -13.86
C ALA A 530 -3.76 -25.84 -12.71
N VAL A 531 -3.33 -25.25 -11.60
CA VAL A 531 -2.93 -25.94 -10.36
C VAL A 531 -3.52 -25.19 -9.16
N ALA A 532 -4.35 -25.86 -8.37
CA ALA A 532 -4.79 -25.37 -7.06
C ALA A 532 -3.89 -25.99 -5.99
N SER A 533 -3.02 -25.18 -5.36
CA SER A 533 -2.04 -25.61 -4.35
C SER A 533 -1.80 -24.50 -3.34
N ASP A 534 -1.60 -24.86 -2.07
CA ASP A 534 -1.12 -23.93 -1.02
C ASP A 534 -1.99 -22.65 -0.90
N CYS A 535 -3.30 -22.87 -0.89
CA CYS A 535 -4.34 -21.83 -0.85
C CYS A 535 -4.32 -20.85 -2.04
N LYS A 536 -3.68 -21.18 -3.17
CA LYS A 536 -3.63 -20.36 -4.39
C LYS A 536 -4.02 -21.18 -5.63
N LEU A 537 -4.56 -20.50 -6.65
CA LEU A 537 -4.83 -21.06 -7.98
C LEU A 537 -3.87 -20.44 -9.00
N PHE A 538 -2.93 -21.26 -9.48
CA PHE A 538 -1.93 -20.91 -10.48
C PHE A 538 -2.42 -21.29 -11.87
N LEU A 539 -2.20 -20.40 -12.85
CA LEU A 539 -2.38 -20.68 -14.28
C LEU A 539 -1.05 -20.52 -15.01
N TYR A 540 -0.77 -21.46 -15.91
CA TYR A 540 0.40 -21.45 -16.78
C TYR A 540 -0.04 -21.50 -18.24
N ASP A 541 0.18 -20.42 -18.99
CA ASP A 541 -0.21 -20.33 -20.40
C ASP A 541 0.59 -21.33 -21.25
N ILE A 542 -0.09 -22.02 -22.18
CA ILE A 542 0.51 -22.97 -23.12
C ILE A 542 0.52 -22.32 -24.51
N PRO A 543 1.68 -21.87 -25.02
CA PRO A 543 1.75 -21.10 -26.26
C PRO A 543 1.41 -21.95 -27.48
N GLU A 544 0.43 -21.48 -28.26
CA GLU A 544 -0.05 -22.13 -29.47
C GLU A 544 1.09 -22.34 -30.48
N GLY A 545 1.26 -23.58 -30.95
CA GLY A 545 2.21 -23.95 -32.02
C GLY A 545 3.68 -24.14 -31.61
N LYS A 546 4.08 -23.92 -30.35
CA LYS A 546 5.51 -24.06 -29.94
C LYS A 546 5.81 -25.22 -29.00
N SER A 547 4.86 -25.62 -28.14
CA SER A 547 5.04 -26.72 -27.17
C SER A 547 3.68 -27.28 -26.76
N THR A 548 3.65 -28.54 -26.34
CA THR A 548 2.50 -29.14 -25.65
C THR A 548 2.56 -28.99 -24.14
N GLN A 549 3.72 -28.63 -23.59
CA GLN A 549 3.98 -28.47 -22.16
C GLN A 549 3.85 -27.00 -21.72
N PRO A 550 3.28 -26.72 -20.53
CA PRO A 550 3.31 -25.40 -19.91
C PRO A 550 4.73 -24.98 -19.49
N GLY A 551 5.01 -23.68 -19.50
CA GLY A 551 6.25 -23.11 -18.95
C GLY A 551 6.23 -22.99 -17.42
N VAL A 552 7.33 -22.45 -16.86
CA VAL A 552 7.53 -22.28 -15.40
C VAL A 552 6.98 -20.98 -14.81
N ALA A 553 6.75 -19.96 -15.63
CA ALA A 553 6.20 -18.68 -15.21
C ALA A 553 4.67 -18.73 -15.21
N ALA A 554 4.04 -18.37 -14.08
CA ALA A 554 2.59 -18.27 -13.99
C ALA A 554 2.07 -17.04 -14.74
N SER A 555 1.05 -17.23 -15.59
CA SER A 555 0.37 -16.15 -16.33
C SER A 555 -0.74 -15.48 -15.52
N LEU A 556 -1.18 -16.12 -14.42
CA LEU A 556 -2.03 -15.57 -13.39
C LEU A 556 -1.85 -16.42 -12.12
N VAL A 557 -1.91 -15.77 -10.96
CA VAL A 557 -2.10 -16.43 -9.66
C VAL A 557 -3.28 -15.75 -8.99
N LEU A 558 -4.21 -16.52 -8.44
CA LEU A 558 -5.32 -16.05 -7.61
C LEU A 558 -5.15 -16.57 -6.18
N ASP A 559 -5.38 -15.72 -5.18
CA ASP A 559 -5.42 -16.14 -3.78
C ASP A 559 -6.80 -16.70 -3.44
N LEU A 560 -6.86 -17.89 -2.84
CA LEU A 560 -8.12 -18.54 -2.46
C LEU A 560 -8.54 -18.21 -1.02
N ARG A 561 -7.76 -17.39 -0.31
CA ARG A 561 -8.05 -16.85 1.04
C ARG A 561 -8.78 -15.50 1.01
N ASP A 562 -9.18 -15.05 -0.18
CA ASP A 562 -10.01 -13.87 -0.40
C ASP A 562 -11.43 -14.14 0.10
N GLU A 563 -11.96 -13.27 0.98
CA GLU A 563 -13.28 -13.42 1.60
C GLU A 563 -14.41 -13.22 0.58
N ASP A 564 -14.19 -12.41 -0.47
CA ASP A 564 -15.12 -12.19 -1.59
C ASP A 564 -14.98 -13.23 -2.72
N LEU A 565 -14.12 -14.24 -2.54
CA LEU A 565 -13.95 -15.31 -3.54
C LEU A 565 -15.28 -16.01 -3.79
N SER A 566 -15.68 -16.14 -5.05
CA SER A 566 -16.87 -16.91 -5.42
C SER A 566 -16.70 -17.66 -6.73
N VAL A 567 -17.14 -18.92 -6.73
CA VAL A 567 -17.10 -19.81 -7.89
C VAL A 567 -18.51 -20.11 -8.34
N SER A 568 -18.82 -19.90 -9.62
CA SER A 568 -20.18 -20.11 -10.16
C SER A 568 -20.18 -20.77 -11.53
N SER A 569 -21.32 -21.37 -11.90
CA SER A 569 -21.61 -21.58 -13.33
C SER A 569 -21.92 -20.24 -14.02
N VAL A 570 -21.80 -20.22 -15.34
CA VAL A 570 -22.21 -19.08 -16.20
C VAL A 570 -23.52 -19.38 -16.91
N LEU A 571 -24.28 -18.33 -17.18
CA LEU A 571 -25.45 -18.34 -18.06
C LEU A 571 -25.04 -17.96 -19.49
N ALA A 572 -25.90 -18.24 -20.48
CA ALA A 572 -25.65 -17.84 -21.86
C ALA A 572 -25.56 -16.31 -22.07
N SER A 573 -26.16 -15.53 -21.17
CA SER A 573 -26.03 -14.06 -21.07
C SER A 573 -24.60 -13.61 -20.75
N ASP A 574 -23.86 -14.41 -19.98
CA ASP A 574 -22.57 -14.01 -19.42
C ASP A 574 -21.43 -14.28 -20.42
N VAL A 575 -21.68 -15.19 -21.36
CA VAL A 575 -20.71 -15.69 -22.34
C VAL A 575 -21.29 -15.72 -23.76
N ILE A 576 -21.88 -14.61 -24.21
CA ILE A 576 -22.57 -14.46 -25.51
C ILE A 576 -21.73 -14.82 -26.78
N HIS A 577 -20.43 -15.06 -26.64
CA HIS A 577 -19.52 -15.48 -27.72
C HIS A 577 -19.02 -16.94 -27.59
N ALA A 578 -19.41 -17.68 -26.54
CA ALA A 578 -19.09 -19.10 -26.38
C ALA A 578 -20.06 -19.96 -27.20
N THR A 579 -19.64 -21.14 -27.66
CA THR A 579 -20.57 -22.03 -28.36
C THR A 579 -21.55 -22.65 -27.37
N ARG A 580 -22.78 -22.97 -27.81
CA ARG A 580 -23.79 -23.62 -26.95
C ARG A 580 -23.33 -24.97 -26.35
N LYS A 581 -22.31 -25.61 -26.93
CA LYS A 581 -21.70 -26.84 -26.40
C LYS A 581 -20.66 -26.56 -25.30
N ASP A 582 -20.00 -25.41 -25.32
CA ASP A 582 -19.00 -25.02 -24.33
C ASP A 582 -19.63 -24.47 -23.04
N ILE A 583 -20.78 -23.78 -23.12
CA ILE A 583 -21.42 -23.11 -21.98
C ILE A 583 -21.59 -24.03 -20.74
N PRO A 584 -22.07 -25.29 -20.87
CA PRO A 584 -22.13 -26.21 -19.72
C PRO A 584 -20.78 -26.46 -19.05
N CYS A 585 -19.68 -26.42 -19.81
CA CYS A 585 -18.30 -26.68 -19.39
C CYS A 585 -17.56 -25.42 -18.87
N ILE A 586 -18.16 -24.22 -18.96
CA ILE A 586 -17.57 -22.98 -18.43
C ILE A 586 -18.00 -22.75 -16.97
N PHE A 587 -17.04 -22.36 -16.13
CA PHE A 587 -17.27 -21.77 -14.81
C PHE A 587 -16.58 -20.41 -14.69
N LYS A 588 -16.97 -19.66 -13.67
CA LYS A 588 -16.46 -18.31 -13.34
C LYS A 588 -15.87 -18.35 -11.95
N VAL A 589 -14.66 -17.82 -11.78
CA VAL A 589 -14.03 -17.55 -10.49
C VAL A 589 -13.95 -16.03 -10.33
N THR A 590 -14.49 -15.50 -9.25
CA THR A 590 -14.60 -14.05 -8.98
C THR A 590 -13.86 -13.73 -7.69
N SER A 591 -13.20 -12.58 -7.62
CA SER A 591 -12.34 -12.17 -6.49
C SER A 591 -12.33 -10.64 -6.30
N SER A 592 -12.08 -10.18 -5.08
CA SER A 592 -11.87 -8.76 -4.74
C SER A 592 -10.50 -8.26 -5.22
N GLN A 593 -10.45 -7.06 -5.82
CA GLN A 593 -9.19 -6.42 -6.25
C GLN A 593 -9.15 -4.90 -6.05
N LEU A 594 -10.29 -4.24 -5.80
CA LEU A 594 -10.41 -2.81 -5.50
C LEU A 594 -11.50 -2.62 -4.44
N ILE A 595 -11.26 -1.72 -3.48
CA ILE A 595 -12.20 -1.43 -2.38
C ILE A 595 -13.25 -0.36 -2.77
N SER A 596 -13.02 0.36 -3.88
CA SER A 596 -14.07 1.15 -4.54
C SER A 596 -15.00 0.25 -5.37
N GLN A 597 -16.21 0.73 -5.69
CA GLN A 597 -17.38 -0.03 -6.20
C GLN A 597 -17.24 -0.57 -7.65
N LEU A 598 -16.04 -0.98 -8.06
CA LEU A 598 -15.63 -1.09 -9.46
C LEU A 598 -15.15 -2.50 -9.81
N SER A 599 -16.01 -3.26 -10.48
CA SER A 599 -15.75 -4.56 -11.13
C SER A 599 -14.92 -5.58 -10.32
N SER A 600 -15.60 -6.47 -9.61
CA SER A 600 -14.96 -7.71 -9.14
C SER A 600 -14.44 -8.52 -10.32
N VAL A 601 -13.17 -8.93 -10.26
CA VAL A 601 -12.48 -9.52 -11.41
C VAL A 601 -12.93 -10.96 -11.56
N SER A 602 -13.62 -11.24 -12.67
CA SER A 602 -14.18 -12.55 -12.98
C SER A 602 -13.36 -13.26 -14.06
N LEU A 603 -12.58 -14.25 -13.63
CA LEU A 603 -11.90 -15.19 -14.51
C LEU A 603 -12.93 -16.23 -15.02
N LEU A 604 -13.12 -16.28 -16.33
CA LEU A 604 -13.81 -17.39 -16.99
C LEU A 604 -12.85 -18.55 -17.24
N VAL A 605 -13.27 -19.77 -16.91
CA VAL A 605 -12.50 -21.00 -17.14
C VAL A 605 -13.38 -22.03 -17.84
N LEU A 606 -12.94 -22.49 -19.01
CA LEU A 606 -13.55 -23.56 -19.79
C LEU A 606 -12.81 -24.87 -19.50
N ALA A 607 -13.51 -25.82 -18.87
CA ALA A 607 -13.01 -27.17 -18.66
C ALA A 607 -13.16 -28.03 -19.92
N GLU A 608 -12.45 -29.17 -19.98
CA GLU A 608 -12.56 -30.11 -21.12
C GLU A 608 -13.91 -30.84 -21.18
N SER A 609 -14.65 -30.89 -20.08
CA SER A 609 -16.01 -31.44 -20.01
C SER A 609 -16.82 -30.85 -18.84
N GLU A 610 -18.14 -31.03 -18.88
CA GLU A 610 -19.03 -30.65 -17.76
C GLU A 610 -18.71 -31.44 -16.47
N ALA A 611 -18.22 -32.68 -16.60
CA ALA A 611 -17.78 -33.49 -15.46
C ALA A 611 -16.52 -32.89 -14.81
N GLU A 612 -15.52 -32.49 -15.60
CA GLU A 612 -14.32 -31.83 -15.10
C GLU A 612 -14.62 -30.43 -14.54
N LYS A 613 -15.54 -29.66 -15.13
CA LYS A 613 -16.06 -28.44 -14.49
C LYS A 613 -16.65 -28.73 -13.11
N LYS A 614 -17.57 -29.69 -12.99
CA LYS A 614 -18.20 -30.05 -11.72
C LYS A 614 -17.17 -30.46 -10.66
N LYS A 615 -16.05 -31.04 -11.08
CA LYS A 615 -14.91 -31.41 -10.24
C LYS A 615 -14.11 -30.18 -9.79
N TRP A 616 -13.73 -29.30 -10.71
CA TRP A 616 -13.07 -28.02 -10.41
C TRP A 616 -13.88 -27.17 -9.42
N VAL A 617 -15.17 -26.95 -9.71
CA VAL A 617 -16.07 -26.14 -8.87
C VAL A 617 -16.12 -26.70 -7.45
N ARG A 618 -16.44 -28.01 -7.28
CA ARG A 618 -16.48 -28.67 -5.97
C ARG A 618 -15.16 -28.59 -5.19
N ILE A 619 -14.01 -28.65 -5.87
CA ILE A 619 -12.71 -28.60 -5.19
C ILE A 619 -12.39 -27.19 -4.71
N LEU A 620 -12.71 -26.15 -5.50
CA LEU A 620 -12.55 -24.76 -5.08
C LEU A 620 -13.54 -24.39 -3.95
N GLU A 621 -14.80 -24.83 -4.05
CA GLU A 621 -15.80 -24.72 -2.97
C GLU A 621 -15.32 -25.44 -1.69
N SER A 622 -14.77 -26.66 -1.82
CA SER A 622 -14.23 -27.43 -0.69
C SER A 622 -13.01 -26.76 -0.04
N LEU A 623 -12.10 -26.20 -0.86
CA LEU A 623 -10.97 -25.40 -0.38
C LEU A 623 -11.44 -24.20 0.43
N GLN A 624 -12.36 -23.39 -0.12
CA GLN A 624 -12.92 -22.23 0.58
C GLN A 624 -13.56 -22.65 1.92
N ASN A 625 -14.36 -23.72 1.92
CA ASN A 625 -14.94 -24.29 3.14
C ASN A 625 -13.91 -24.74 4.19
N ILE A 626 -12.73 -25.22 3.79
CA ILE A 626 -11.64 -25.56 4.72
C ILE A 626 -11.01 -24.28 5.28
N LEU A 627 -10.74 -23.28 4.43
CA LEU A 627 -10.12 -22.01 4.84
C LEU A 627 -11.00 -21.23 5.82
N THR A 628 -12.30 -21.13 5.56
CA THR A 628 -13.27 -20.49 6.47
C THR A 628 -13.37 -21.23 7.81
N LYS A 629 -13.41 -22.58 7.80
CA LYS A 629 -13.47 -23.38 9.04
C LYS A 629 -12.22 -23.25 9.90
N ASN A 630 -11.05 -23.15 9.27
CA ASN A 630 -9.76 -23.01 9.96
C ASN A 630 -9.40 -21.54 10.27
N GLN A 631 -10.23 -20.58 9.85
CA GLN A 631 -9.97 -19.13 9.96
C GLN A 631 -8.64 -18.69 9.31
N VAL A 632 -8.22 -19.35 8.21
CA VAL A 632 -6.99 -19.04 7.47
C VAL A 632 -7.22 -17.83 6.56
N LYS A 633 -7.19 -16.64 7.18
CA LYS A 633 -7.41 -15.36 6.50
C LYS A 633 -6.25 -14.96 5.58
N SER A 634 -6.56 -14.18 4.55
CA SER A 634 -5.54 -13.48 3.77
C SER A 634 -4.87 -12.39 4.63
N GLN A 635 -3.54 -12.31 4.56
CA GLN A 635 -2.77 -11.24 5.17
C GLN A 635 -2.63 -10.10 4.17
N GLN A 636 -3.60 -9.19 4.15
CA GLN A 636 -3.56 -8.01 3.29
C GLN A 636 -2.56 -6.98 3.85
N VAL A 637 -1.41 -6.85 3.17
CA VAL A 637 -0.35 -5.89 3.49
C VAL A 637 -0.62 -4.56 2.79
N HIS A 638 -0.96 -4.62 1.51
CA HIS A 638 -1.35 -3.48 0.70
C HIS A 638 -2.86 -3.48 0.47
N LEU A 639 -3.52 -2.39 0.81
CA LEU A 639 -4.94 -2.16 0.52
C LEU A 639 -5.05 -1.21 -0.70
N LEU A 640 -5.86 -1.60 -1.67
CA LEU A 640 -5.92 -0.93 -2.98
C LEU A 640 -7.01 0.15 -3.01
N HIS A 641 -6.56 1.39 -3.13
CA HIS A 641 -7.41 2.57 -3.29
C HIS A 641 -7.10 3.29 -4.60
N GLU A 642 -8.13 3.82 -5.27
CA GLU A 642 -7.93 4.74 -6.39
C GLU A 642 -7.53 6.11 -5.82
N ALA A 643 -6.30 6.55 -6.08
CA ALA A 643 -5.71 7.73 -5.47
C ALA A 643 -6.30 9.04 -6.02
N TYR A 644 -6.72 9.01 -7.28
CA TYR A 644 -7.39 10.12 -7.96
C TYR A 644 -8.18 9.61 -9.17
N ASP A 645 -9.14 10.43 -9.58
CA ASP A 645 -10.12 10.18 -10.64
C ASP A 645 -9.47 9.79 -11.99
N ALA A 646 -9.85 8.61 -12.50
CA ALA A 646 -9.34 8.04 -13.75
C ALA A 646 -9.60 8.89 -15.02
N SER A 647 -10.52 9.86 -14.96
CA SER A 647 -10.75 10.81 -16.05
C SER A 647 -9.64 11.86 -16.21
N LEU A 648 -8.72 11.99 -15.24
CA LEU A 648 -7.60 12.94 -15.28
C LEU A 648 -6.57 12.57 -16.39
N PRO A 649 -6.39 13.40 -17.45
CA PRO A 649 -5.49 13.05 -18.56
C PRO A 649 -4.02 12.86 -18.18
N LEU A 650 -3.58 13.45 -17.06
CA LEU A 650 -2.21 13.31 -16.55
C LEU A 650 -1.88 11.88 -16.09
N ILE A 651 -2.87 11.08 -15.67
CA ILE A 651 -2.67 9.67 -15.27
C ILE A 651 -2.19 8.85 -16.47
N LYS A 652 -2.79 9.05 -17.66
CA LYS A 652 -2.37 8.39 -18.90
C LYS A 652 -0.95 8.76 -19.34
N ALA A 653 -0.48 9.96 -18.98
CA ALA A 653 0.85 10.47 -19.31
C ALA A 653 1.88 10.29 -18.19
N ALA A 654 1.52 9.65 -17.07
CA ALA A 654 2.38 9.50 -15.90
C ALA A 654 3.53 8.53 -16.16
N LEU A 655 4.76 9.00 -15.95
CA LEU A 655 5.97 8.20 -15.99
C LEU A 655 6.35 7.77 -14.56
N CYS A 656 6.39 8.73 -13.64
CA CYS A 656 6.63 8.58 -12.20
C CYS A 656 5.68 9.47 -11.38
N ALA A 657 5.56 9.22 -10.08
CA ALA A 657 4.76 10.01 -9.14
C ALA A 657 5.20 9.76 -7.71
N THR A 658 5.00 10.71 -6.79
CA THR A 658 5.31 10.56 -5.36
C THR A 658 4.30 11.34 -4.50
N VAL A 659 4.06 10.88 -3.27
CA VAL A 659 3.20 11.56 -2.29
C VAL A 659 4.03 12.66 -1.61
N LEU A 660 3.52 13.90 -1.60
CA LEU A 660 4.17 15.03 -0.93
C LEU A 660 3.69 15.17 0.53
N ASP A 661 2.39 14.99 0.73
CA ASP A 661 1.69 15.06 2.01
C ASP A 661 0.29 14.43 1.89
N ARG A 662 -0.53 14.51 2.95
CA ARG A 662 -1.87 13.90 3.03
C ARG A 662 -2.89 14.39 1.99
N GLU A 663 -2.61 15.47 1.26
CA GLU A 663 -3.52 16.00 0.24
C GLU A 663 -2.88 16.19 -1.14
N ARG A 664 -1.56 16.00 -1.30
CA ARG A 664 -0.85 16.37 -2.53
C ARG A 664 0.02 15.25 -3.10
N ILE A 665 -0.21 14.97 -4.39
CA ILE A 665 0.58 14.03 -5.19
C ILE A 665 1.39 14.81 -6.24
N ALA A 666 2.70 14.60 -6.30
CA ALA A 666 3.51 15.05 -7.44
C ALA A 666 3.51 13.97 -8.54
N MET A 667 3.26 14.36 -9.79
CA MET A 667 3.20 13.48 -10.97
C MET A 667 4.16 13.99 -12.04
N GLY A 668 5.12 13.16 -12.44
CA GLY A 668 6.05 13.41 -13.52
C GLY A 668 5.55 12.78 -14.81
N THR A 669 5.32 13.61 -15.83
CA THR A 669 4.74 13.19 -17.12
C THR A 669 5.69 13.44 -18.29
N GLU A 670 5.25 13.09 -19.50
CA GLU A 670 5.90 13.48 -20.76
C GLU A 670 6.05 15.02 -20.90
N ASP A 671 5.12 15.80 -20.32
CA ASP A 671 4.99 17.25 -20.54
C ASP A 671 5.51 18.12 -19.38
N GLY A 672 5.79 17.56 -18.20
CA GLY A 672 6.27 18.33 -17.05
C GLY A 672 6.12 17.63 -15.71
N LEU A 673 6.43 18.36 -14.64
CA LEU A 673 6.04 18.03 -13.28
C LEU A 673 4.75 18.76 -12.91
N PHE A 674 3.75 18.01 -12.45
CA PHE A 674 2.48 18.52 -11.97
C PHE A 674 2.28 18.11 -10.51
N VAL A 675 1.58 18.91 -9.73
CA VAL A 675 1.13 18.58 -8.37
C VAL A 675 -0.40 18.61 -8.35
N VAL A 676 -1.02 17.53 -7.91
CA VAL A 676 -2.47 17.37 -7.79
C VAL A 676 -2.85 17.53 -6.32
N GLU A 677 -3.65 18.54 -6.00
CA GLU A 677 -4.24 18.77 -4.67
C GLU A 677 -5.58 18.02 -4.61
N VAL A 678 -5.51 16.80 -4.08
CA VAL A 678 -6.51 15.72 -4.19
C VAL A 678 -7.87 16.12 -3.62
N THR A 679 -7.88 16.85 -2.50
CA THR A 679 -9.06 17.35 -1.79
C THR A 679 -9.73 18.55 -2.46
N ARG A 680 -8.98 19.32 -3.25
CA ARG A 680 -9.39 20.64 -3.76
C ARG A 680 -9.62 20.68 -5.28
N ASP A 681 -9.42 19.56 -5.98
CA ASP A 681 -9.46 19.47 -7.45
C ASP A 681 -8.54 20.50 -8.16
N VAL A 682 -7.47 20.96 -7.49
CA VAL A 682 -6.51 21.93 -8.03
C VAL A 682 -5.28 21.20 -8.56
N ILE A 683 -4.83 21.56 -9.75
CA ILE A 683 -3.63 21.01 -10.38
C ILE A 683 -2.65 22.14 -10.67
N VAL A 684 -1.42 22.01 -10.17
CA VAL A 684 -0.35 23.00 -10.28
C VAL A 684 0.76 22.47 -11.18
N ARG A 685 1.09 23.17 -12.26
CA ARG A 685 2.26 22.86 -13.10
C ARG A 685 3.51 23.44 -12.45
N ALA A 686 4.20 22.60 -11.70
CA ALA A 686 5.42 22.91 -10.99
C ALA A 686 6.57 23.20 -11.98
N SER A 687 6.98 22.20 -12.78
CA SER A 687 8.11 22.33 -13.73
C SER A 687 7.69 22.02 -15.17
N ASP A 688 8.21 22.79 -16.11
CA ASP A 688 8.00 22.62 -17.55
C ASP A 688 9.01 21.62 -18.19
N SER A 689 9.80 20.92 -17.37
CA SER A 689 10.78 19.89 -17.76
C SER A 689 10.12 18.66 -18.38
N LYS A 690 10.24 18.50 -19.71
CA LYS A 690 9.66 17.39 -20.46
C LYS A 690 10.28 16.03 -20.10
N LYS A 691 9.44 14.98 -20.12
CA LYS A 691 9.74 13.57 -19.78
C LYS A 691 10.47 13.45 -18.44
N VAL A 692 9.72 13.58 -17.34
CA VAL A 692 10.21 13.37 -15.97
C VAL A 692 10.15 11.86 -15.64
N TYR A 693 11.30 11.21 -15.56
CA TYR A 693 11.42 9.75 -15.37
C TYR A 693 11.45 9.33 -13.90
N GLN A 694 11.97 10.17 -13.00
CA GLN A 694 11.99 9.96 -11.55
C GLN A 694 11.88 11.32 -10.84
N ILE A 695 11.18 11.34 -9.71
CA ILE A 695 11.10 12.47 -8.77
C ILE A 695 11.73 12.00 -7.47
N GLU A 696 12.72 12.75 -6.99
CA GLU A 696 13.46 12.45 -5.76
C GLU A 696 13.32 13.65 -4.81
N LEU A 697 12.75 13.43 -3.63
CA LEU A 697 12.46 14.50 -2.65
C LEU A 697 13.59 14.61 -1.64
N ILE A 698 14.04 15.84 -1.35
CA ILE A 698 15.05 16.13 -0.32
C ILE A 698 14.46 17.13 0.69
N PRO A 699 13.63 16.66 1.65
CA PRO A 699 12.86 17.56 2.53
C PRO A 699 13.74 18.45 3.42
N ASN A 700 14.85 17.91 3.93
CA ASN A 700 15.77 18.61 4.85
C ASN A 700 16.34 19.89 4.22
N GLU A 701 16.81 19.80 2.97
CA GLU A 701 17.37 20.95 2.23
C GLU A 701 16.29 21.77 1.51
N LYS A 702 15.05 21.29 1.47
CA LYS A 702 13.93 21.82 0.67
C LYS A 702 14.26 21.89 -0.83
N ILE A 703 14.81 20.79 -1.36
CA ILE A 703 15.14 20.59 -2.78
C ILE A 703 14.35 19.41 -3.33
N VAL A 704 14.02 19.47 -4.62
CA VAL A 704 13.49 18.36 -5.43
C VAL A 704 14.47 18.11 -6.57
N ALA A 705 14.93 16.87 -6.72
CA ALA A 705 15.73 16.44 -7.86
C ALA A 705 14.86 15.68 -8.87
N LEU A 706 14.93 16.05 -10.13
CA LEU A 706 14.19 15.43 -11.23
C LEU A 706 15.16 14.78 -12.22
N LEU A 707 14.95 13.51 -12.54
CA LEU A 707 15.61 12.87 -13.68
C LEU A 707 14.76 13.12 -14.93
N CYS A 708 15.16 14.03 -15.81
CA CYS A 708 14.30 14.46 -16.91
C CYS A 708 15.01 14.75 -18.25
N GLY A 709 14.21 15.00 -19.28
CA GLY A 709 14.67 15.38 -20.62
C GLY A 709 15.17 14.21 -21.46
N ARG A 710 15.32 14.45 -22.77
CA ARG A 710 15.77 13.43 -23.75
C ARG A 710 17.10 12.75 -23.41
N ASN A 711 17.98 13.47 -22.70
CA ASN A 711 19.30 12.99 -22.32
C ASN A 711 19.34 12.36 -20.91
N ARG A 712 18.19 12.14 -20.26
CA ARG A 712 18.07 11.69 -18.85
C ARG A 712 19.10 12.39 -17.94
N GLN A 713 18.91 13.69 -17.77
CA GLN A 713 19.79 14.54 -16.97
C GLN A 713 19.11 14.91 -15.66
N VAL A 714 19.89 15.07 -14.59
CA VAL A 714 19.36 15.48 -13.29
C VAL A 714 19.27 17.01 -13.20
N HIS A 715 18.08 17.49 -12.83
CA HIS A 715 17.73 18.89 -12.63
C HIS A 715 17.34 19.13 -11.17
N LEU A 716 17.78 20.24 -10.58
CA LEU A 716 17.48 20.63 -9.20
C LEU A 716 16.55 21.85 -9.16
N HIS A 717 15.43 21.72 -8.46
CA HIS A 717 14.46 22.79 -8.20
C HIS A 717 14.22 22.96 -6.68
N PRO A 718 14.01 24.19 -6.18
CA PRO A 718 13.63 24.41 -4.78
C PRO A 718 12.16 24.04 -4.53
N TRP A 719 11.84 23.66 -3.29
CA TRP A 719 10.53 23.10 -2.91
C TRP A 719 9.32 23.97 -3.29
N GLY A 720 9.43 25.30 -3.22
CA GLY A 720 8.33 26.23 -3.54
C GLY A 720 7.82 26.19 -4.99
N VAL A 721 8.54 25.49 -5.87
CA VAL A 721 8.07 25.19 -7.24
C VAL A 721 6.86 24.24 -7.21
N LEU A 722 6.74 23.38 -6.20
CA LEU A 722 5.59 22.50 -5.97
C LEU A 722 4.30 23.28 -5.66
N ASP A 723 4.41 24.41 -4.96
CA ASP A 723 3.27 25.31 -4.64
C ASP A 723 2.85 26.20 -5.84
N GLY A 724 3.64 26.14 -6.92
CA GLY A 724 3.41 26.84 -8.20
C GLY A 724 4.11 28.18 -8.34
N ALA A 725 5.14 28.46 -7.53
CA ALA A 725 6.00 29.62 -7.72
C ALA A 725 6.78 29.52 -9.05
N GLU A 726 6.99 30.65 -9.73
CA GLU A 726 7.69 30.65 -11.01
C GLU A 726 9.20 30.44 -10.82
N SER A 727 9.69 29.27 -11.21
CA SER A 727 11.12 28.98 -11.22
C SER A 727 11.82 29.69 -12.38
N SER A 728 12.46 30.83 -12.10
CA SER A 728 13.56 31.38 -12.91
C SER A 728 14.86 30.55 -12.78
N PHE A 729 14.78 29.39 -12.12
CA PHE A 729 15.90 28.62 -11.61
C PHE A 729 15.73 27.12 -11.93
N ASP A 730 16.64 26.60 -12.75
CA ASP A 730 16.66 25.24 -13.27
C ASP A 730 18.13 24.77 -13.34
N THR A 731 18.66 24.26 -12.22
CA THR A 731 20.09 23.90 -12.11
C THR A 731 20.32 22.49 -12.60
N LYS A 732 21.03 22.37 -13.73
CA LYS A 732 21.23 21.11 -14.45
C LYS A 732 22.61 20.55 -14.14
N LEU A 733 22.67 19.34 -13.61
CA LEU A 733 23.94 18.68 -13.32
C LEU A 733 24.55 18.22 -14.65
N ALA A 734 25.47 19.02 -15.20
CA ALA A 734 25.98 18.89 -16.58
C ALA A 734 26.65 17.54 -16.89
N GLU A 735 27.15 16.87 -15.86
CA GLU A 735 27.89 15.61 -15.89
C GLU A 735 26.96 14.38 -15.82
N THR A 736 25.72 14.53 -15.33
CA THR A 736 24.74 13.44 -15.15
C THR A 736 24.03 13.01 -16.46
N LYS A 737 24.67 13.19 -17.62
CA LYS A 737 24.06 12.88 -18.91
C LYS A 737 23.95 11.38 -19.13
N ASN A 738 22.76 10.93 -19.52
CA ASN A 738 22.36 9.53 -19.62
C ASN A 738 22.37 8.80 -18.27
N CYS A 739 21.98 9.50 -17.20
CA CYS A 739 21.74 8.89 -15.90
C CYS A 739 20.64 7.81 -16.02
N GLN A 740 20.92 6.63 -15.47
CA GLN A 740 20.06 5.45 -15.56
C GLN A 740 19.29 5.23 -14.26
N VAL A 741 19.94 5.45 -13.11
CA VAL A 741 19.38 5.31 -11.76
C VAL A 741 19.83 6.50 -10.92
N LEU A 742 18.91 7.02 -10.10
CA LEU A 742 19.12 8.11 -9.16
C LEU A 742 18.67 7.64 -7.77
N THR A 743 19.36 8.07 -6.71
CA THR A 743 18.91 7.89 -5.32
C THR A 743 19.46 9.01 -4.44
N THR A 744 18.83 9.24 -3.29
CA THR A 744 19.30 10.13 -2.23
C THR A 744 19.60 9.38 -0.96
N GLY A 745 20.54 9.92 -0.17
CA GLY A 745 20.99 9.29 1.05
C GLY A 745 21.81 10.23 1.91
N VAL A 746 22.00 9.86 3.18
CA VAL A 746 22.88 10.57 4.12
C VAL A 746 24.09 9.68 4.36
N LEU A 747 25.27 10.07 3.86
CA LEU A 747 26.47 9.22 3.87
C LEU A 747 27.15 9.05 5.25
N ARG A 748 26.72 9.84 6.24
CA ARG A 748 27.21 9.80 7.64
C ARG A 748 26.07 10.30 8.53
N PRO A 749 25.72 9.65 9.65
CA PRO A 749 24.65 10.09 10.54
C PRO A 749 24.74 11.59 10.92
N GLY A 750 23.66 12.34 10.70
CA GLY A 750 23.61 13.79 10.91
C GLY A 750 24.30 14.65 9.85
N GLY A 751 24.84 14.06 8.78
CA GLY A 751 25.45 14.77 7.65
C GLY A 751 24.45 15.36 6.64
N PRO A 752 24.92 16.18 5.69
CA PRO A 752 24.09 16.76 4.64
C PRO A 752 23.52 15.68 3.70
N ALA A 753 22.36 15.97 3.12
CA ALA A 753 21.75 15.10 2.11
C ALA A 753 22.65 15.01 0.86
N CYS A 754 22.88 13.79 0.40
CA CYS A 754 23.68 13.50 -0.78
C CYS A 754 22.79 12.90 -1.87
N LEU A 755 23.00 13.37 -3.11
CA LEU A 755 22.33 12.90 -4.32
C LEU A 755 23.32 12.07 -5.14
N LEU A 756 22.93 10.86 -5.50
CA LEU A 756 23.82 9.86 -6.09
C LEU A 756 23.26 9.42 -7.44
N ALA A 757 23.98 9.73 -8.50
CA ALA A 757 23.56 9.55 -9.89
C ALA A 757 24.48 8.56 -10.61
N ALA A 758 23.89 7.55 -11.27
CA ALA A 758 24.64 6.51 -11.97
C ALA A 758 24.43 6.56 -13.50
N ALA A 759 25.52 6.58 -14.26
CA ALA A 759 25.53 6.51 -15.72
C ALA A 759 26.52 5.42 -16.19
N LYS A 760 26.03 4.37 -16.85
CA LYS A 760 26.80 3.19 -17.25
C LYS A 760 27.51 2.52 -16.07
N ARG A 761 28.82 2.75 -15.92
CA ARG A 761 29.68 2.23 -14.82
C ARG A 761 30.13 3.33 -13.87
N GLN A 762 29.67 4.57 -14.04
CA GLN A 762 30.19 5.76 -13.40
C GLN A 762 29.15 6.27 -12.41
N VAL A 763 29.52 6.40 -11.13
CA VAL A 763 28.63 6.83 -10.06
C VAL A 763 29.17 8.12 -9.45
N GLN A 764 28.35 9.17 -9.47
CA GLN A 764 28.69 10.51 -9.05
C GLN A 764 27.92 10.86 -7.78
N CYS A 765 28.62 11.40 -6.77
CA CYS A 765 28.00 11.86 -5.53
C CYS A 765 28.06 13.39 -5.42
N TYR A 766 26.90 13.99 -5.14
CA TYR A 766 26.74 15.43 -4.94
C TYR A 766 26.18 15.70 -3.54
N GLU A 767 26.93 16.44 -2.72
CA GLU A 767 26.43 17.08 -1.51
C GLU A 767 25.39 18.14 -1.92
N ILE A 768 24.15 18.01 -1.45
CA ILE A 768 23.06 18.96 -1.74
C ILE A 768 22.96 19.95 -0.58
N THR A 769 22.77 21.23 -0.91
CA THR A 769 22.73 22.31 0.06
C THR A 769 21.59 23.28 -0.24
N ARG A 770 21.00 23.86 0.81
CA ARG A 770 19.93 24.86 0.70
C ARG A 770 20.38 26.22 0.12
N ALA A 771 21.69 26.46 -0.05
CA ALA A 771 22.26 27.72 -0.53
C ALA A 771 23.16 27.50 -1.77
N LYS A 772 23.26 28.52 -2.64
CA LYS A 772 24.09 28.47 -3.87
C LYS A 772 25.52 28.04 -3.54
N PRO A 773 26.13 27.08 -4.27
CA PRO A 773 25.70 26.51 -5.57
C PRO A 773 24.59 25.44 -5.54
N TYR A 774 23.96 25.16 -4.40
CA TYR A 774 22.94 24.13 -4.15
C TYR A 774 23.38 22.66 -4.30
N HIS A 775 24.52 22.45 -4.95
CA HIS A 775 25.15 21.15 -5.11
C HIS A 775 26.67 21.32 -5.13
N LYS A 776 27.38 20.31 -4.63
CA LYS A 776 28.83 20.23 -4.67
C LYS A 776 29.21 18.79 -4.94
N LYS A 777 29.89 18.52 -6.06
CA LYS A 777 30.41 17.18 -6.36
C LYS A 777 31.44 16.81 -5.28
N LEU A 778 31.19 15.71 -4.56
CA LEU A 778 32.09 15.21 -3.52
C LEU A 778 33.16 14.31 -4.10
N TRP A 779 32.72 13.31 -4.87
CA TRP A 779 33.56 12.26 -5.45
C TRP A 779 32.83 11.58 -6.61
N GLU A 780 33.59 10.76 -7.32
CA GLU A 780 33.14 9.95 -8.44
C GLU A 780 33.89 8.63 -8.43
N VAL A 781 33.19 7.52 -8.66
CA VAL A 781 33.74 6.17 -8.54
C VAL A 781 33.23 5.26 -9.65
N GLN A 782 34.04 4.28 -10.04
CA GLN A 782 33.68 3.30 -11.06
C GLN A 782 33.11 2.03 -10.42
N ALA A 783 31.89 1.67 -10.80
CA ALA A 783 31.22 0.44 -10.38
C ALA A 783 31.85 -0.82 -11.04
N PRO A 784 31.77 -1.99 -10.38
CA PRO A 784 32.31 -3.25 -10.93
C PRO A 784 31.72 -3.61 -12.30
N GLY A 785 30.39 -3.52 -12.45
CA GLY A 785 29.67 -3.67 -13.72
C GLY A 785 28.86 -2.43 -14.08
N THR A 786 28.01 -2.56 -15.11
CA THR A 786 27.00 -1.54 -15.45
C THR A 786 25.98 -1.46 -14.32
N VAL A 787 25.68 -0.26 -13.84
CA VAL A 787 24.71 -0.03 -12.76
C VAL A 787 23.29 -0.31 -13.27
N GLN A 788 22.60 -1.24 -12.61
CA GLN A 788 21.21 -1.58 -12.84
C GLN A 788 20.31 -1.08 -11.70
N TRP A 789 20.83 -1.06 -10.48
CA TRP A 789 20.15 -0.56 -9.28
C TRP A 789 21.13 0.22 -8.38
N LEU A 790 20.62 1.16 -7.60
CA LEU A 790 21.39 2.04 -6.73
C LEU A 790 20.56 2.37 -5.48
N GLY A 791 21.13 2.25 -4.29
CA GLY A 791 20.42 2.56 -3.04
C GLY A 791 21.34 2.59 -1.83
N MET A 792 20.84 3.11 -0.71
CA MET A 792 21.58 3.12 0.57
C MET A 792 21.37 1.82 1.34
N LEU A 793 22.43 1.28 1.93
CA LEU A 793 22.45 0.04 2.71
C LEU A 793 23.56 0.13 3.77
N ARG A 794 23.24 -0.04 5.07
CA ARG A 794 24.21 0.13 6.18
C ARG A 794 25.00 1.44 6.14
N ASP A 795 24.29 2.56 5.94
CA ASP A 795 24.84 3.92 5.72
C ASP A 795 25.85 4.06 4.55
N ARG A 796 26.00 3.01 3.73
CA ARG A 796 26.90 2.94 2.56
C ARG A 796 26.09 2.91 1.27
N LEU A 797 26.74 3.28 0.17
CA LEU A 797 26.13 3.21 -1.15
C LEU A 797 26.24 1.79 -1.71
N CYS A 798 25.11 1.15 -1.96
CA CYS A 798 25.03 -0.15 -2.63
C CYS A 798 24.73 0.03 -4.13
N VAL A 799 25.46 -0.71 -4.97
CA VAL A 799 25.27 -0.79 -6.42
C VAL A 799 24.91 -2.21 -6.81
N GLY A 800 23.78 -2.37 -7.49
CA GLY A 800 23.42 -3.57 -8.24
C GLY A 800 23.97 -3.52 -9.67
N TYR A 801 24.57 -4.60 -10.12
CA TYR A 801 25.09 -4.80 -11.47
C TYR A 801 24.81 -6.26 -11.94
N PRO A 802 24.99 -6.61 -13.22
CA PRO A 802 24.65 -7.95 -13.69
C PRO A 802 25.30 -9.07 -12.85
N SER A 803 24.45 -9.87 -12.22
CA SER A 803 24.80 -11.01 -11.36
C SER A 803 25.60 -10.68 -10.08
N GLY A 804 25.57 -9.43 -9.61
CA GLY A 804 26.18 -9.07 -8.33
C GLY A 804 25.73 -7.74 -7.73
N PHE A 805 26.06 -7.54 -6.45
CA PHE A 805 25.90 -6.28 -5.74
C PHE A 805 27.21 -5.96 -5.01
N ALA A 806 27.53 -4.67 -4.86
CA ALA A 806 28.68 -4.24 -4.08
C ALA A 806 28.39 -2.94 -3.32
N LEU A 807 28.90 -2.84 -2.09
CA LEU A 807 29.01 -1.58 -1.36
C LEU A 807 30.23 -0.82 -1.92
N LEU A 808 29.99 0.39 -2.41
CA LEU A 808 31.07 1.27 -2.86
C LEU A 808 31.83 1.85 -1.65
N ALA A 809 33.15 1.91 -1.80
CA ALA A 809 34.04 2.57 -0.86
C ALA A 809 33.63 4.04 -0.68
N LEU A 810 33.44 4.47 0.56
CA LEU A 810 33.29 5.90 0.87
C LEU A 810 34.66 6.59 0.87
N GLN A 811 34.66 7.91 0.77
CA GLN A 811 35.87 8.72 0.58
C GLN A 811 36.93 8.50 1.68
N GLY A 812 37.92 7.64 1.38
CA GLY A 812 38.98 7.21 2.32
C GLY A 812 39.21 5.70 2.34
N GLU A 813 38.30 4.88 1.82
CA GLU A 813 38.42 3.42 1.78
C GLU A 813 39.03 2.90 0.47
N SER A 814 39.74 1.78 0.51
CA SER A 814 40.63 1.32 -0.57
C SER A 814 39.98 0.42 -1.64
N SER A 815 38.83 -0.19 -1.37
CA SER A 815 38.17 -1.12 -2.31
C SER A 815 36.67 -1.27 -2.03
N PRO A 816 35.82 -1.44 -3.07
CA PRO A 816 34.41 -1.79 -2.88
C PRO A 816 34.26 -3.20 -2.30
N ILE A 817 33.27 -3.40 -1.43
CA ILE A 817 32.97 -4.68 -0.77
C ILE A 817 31.91 -5.40 -1.60
N SER A 818 32.24 -6.56 -2.18
CA SER A 818 31.24 -7.38 -2.88
C SER A 818 30.28 -8.04 -1.89
N LEU A 819 28.98 -7.92 -2.15
CA LEU A 819 27.91 -8.62 -1.42
C LEU A 819 27.60 -10.00 -2.03
N VAL A 820 28.28 -10.37 -3.12
CA VAL A 820 28.33 -11.74 -3.64
C VAL A 820 29.78 -12.18 -3.63
N ASN A 821 30.14 -13.06 -2.69
CA ASN A 821 31.52 -13.48 -2.46
C ASN A 821 31.92 -14.58 -3.46
N PRO A 822 32.93 -14.36 -4.33
CA PRO A 822 33.35 -15.36 -5.32
C PRO A 822 33.92 -16.64 -4.72
N GLY A 823 34.33 -16.62 -3.44
CA GLY A 823 34.79 -17.79 -2.70
C GLY A 823 33.66 -18.67 -2.13
N ASP A 824 32.39 -18.28 -2.28
CA ASP A 824 31.24 -19.09 -1.83
C ASP A 824 30.72 -19.99 -2.97
N PRO A 825 30.95 -21.32 -2.91
CA PRO A 825 30.51 -22.24 -3.95
C PRO A 825 28.97 -22.35 -4.04
N SER A 826 28.23 -21.98 -2.99
CA SER A 826 26.77 -21.99 -2.99
C SER A 826 26.16 -20.85 -3.80
N LEU A 827 26.95 -19.80 -4.10
CA LEU A 827 26.57 -18.62 -4.89
C LEU A 827 27.16 -18.63 -6.31
N ALA A 828 28.07 -19.57 -6.62
CA ALA A 828 28.77 -19.64 -7.91
C ALA A 828 27.84 -19.73 -9.14
N PHE A 829 26.58 -20.15 -8.99
CA PHE A 829 25.60 -20.15 -10.08
C PHE A 829 25.32 -18.75 -10.65
N LEU A 830 25.48 -17.69 -9.85
CA LEU A 830 25.32 -16.31 -10.31
C LEU A 830 26.33 -15.94 -11.41
N SER A 831 27.53 -16.53 -11.42
CA SER A 831 28.52 -16.28 -12.49
C SER A 831 28.29 -17.13 -13.75
N GLN A 832 27.50 -18.21 -13.65
CA GLN A 832 27.21 -19.13 -14.75
C GLN A 832 26.07 -18.65 -15.64
N GLN A 833 25.07 -17.98 -15.05
CA GLN A 833 23.93 -17.42 -15.77
C GLN A 833 23.70 -15.98 -15.33
N PRO A 834 23.95 -14.97 -16.19
CA PRO A 834 23.78 -13.57 -15.81
C PRO A 834 22.32 -13.27 -15.50
N MET A 835 22.11 -12.51 -14.44
CA MET A 835 20.80 -12.06 -13.95
C MET A 835 20.86 -10.59 -13.61
N ASP A 836 19.76 -9.87 -13.79
CA ASP A 836 19.72 -8.43 -13.52
C ASP A 836 19.56 -8.19 -12.02
N ALA A 837 20.31 -7.23 -11.48
CA ALA A 837 20.19 -6.78 -10.11
C ALA A 837 19.01 -5.77 -10.01
N LEU A 838 17.97 -6.14 -9.24
CA LEU A 838 16.71 -5.39 -9.20
C LEU A 838 16.51 -4.57 -7.92
N HIS A 839 16.95 -5.08 -6.77
CA HIS A 839 16.83 -4.40 -5.46
C HIS A 839 17.74 -5.04 -4.42
N ALA A 840 18.16 -4.29 -3.40
CA ALA A 840 18.79 -4.84 -2.21
C ALA A 840 18.29 -4.15 -0.94
N LEU A 841 18.15 -4.90 0.15
CA LEU A 841 17.65 -4.39 1.43
C LEU A 841 18.31 -5.11 2.63
N GLU A 842 18.31 -4.46 3.79
CA GLU A 842 18.85 -5.02 5.03
C GLU A 842 17.81 -5.88 5.76
N VAL A 843 18.26 -6.97 6.39
CA VAL A 843 17.41 -7.92 7.13
C VAL A 843 17.99 -8.12 8.53
N GLY A 844 17.27 -7.65 9.55
CA GLY A 844 17.80 -7.60 10.91
C GLY A 844 19.06 -6.72 11.01
N SER A 845 20.09 -7.23 11.68
CA SER A 845 21.34 -6.49 11.96
C SER A 845 22.59 -7.07 11.27
N SER A 846 22.45 -8.16 10.51
CA SER A 846 23.61 -8.91 9.96
C SER A 846 23.39 -9.44 8.54
N GLU A 847 22.14 -9.68 8.13
CA GLU A 847 21.79 -10.20 6.80
C GLU A 847 21.42 -9.08 5.82
N VAL A 848 21.53 -9.38 4.52
CA VAL A 848 21.08 -8.54 3.41
C VAL A 848 20.34 -9.44 2.42
N LEU A 849 19.17 -9.00 1.94
CA LEU A 849 18.47 -9.65 0.84
C LEU A 849 18.84 -8.97 -0.48
N LEU A 850 19.34 -9.76 -1.43
CA LEU A 850 19.68 -9.37 -2.79
C LEU A 850 18.63 -9.93 -3.76
N CYS A 851 17.90 -9.06 -4.46
CA CYS A 851 16.87 -9.46 -5.42
C CYS A 851 17.40 -9.41 -6.86
N PHE A 852 17.43 -10.56 -7.53
CA PHE A 852 17.80 -10.72 -8.93
C PHE A 852 16.58 -11.03 -9.80
N SER A 853 16.70 -10.93 -11.13
CA SER A 853 15.59 -11.15 -12.07
C SER A 853 15.04 -12.60 -12.17
N GLN A 854 15.54 -13.55 -11.37
CA GLN A 854 14.99 -14.91 -11.26
C GLN A 854 14.63 -15.35 -9.84
N LEU A 855 15.33 -14.84 -8.82
CA LEU A 855 15.21 -15.24 -7.42
C LEU A 855 15.83 -14.18 -6.48
N GLY A 856 15.56 -14.29 -5.18
CA GLY A 856 16.22 -13.51 -4.12
C GLY A 856 17.14 -14.38 -3.26
N VAL A 857 18.28 -13.83 -2.84
CA VAL A 857 19.31 -14.50 -2.02
C VAL A 857 19.57 -13.70 -0.75
N TYR A 858 19.63 -14.37 0.39
CA TYR A 858 20.08 -13.78 1.66
C TYR A 858 21.59 -14.01 1.85
N VAL A 859 22.33 -12.94 2.18
CA VAL A 859 23.77 -12.96 2.40
C VAL A 859 24.17 -12.33 3.72
N ASP A 860 25.30 -12.76 4.28
CA ASP A 860 25.93 -12.16 5.46
C ASP A 860 26.69 -10.85 5.11
N GLY A 861 27.19 -10.17 6.13
CA GLY A 861 28.04 -8.98 5.97
C GLY A 861 29.41 -9.22 5.32
N GLN A 862 29.69 -10.42 4.80
CA GLN A 862 30.88 -10.80 4.03
C GLN A 862 30.52 -11.32 2.62
N GLY A 863 29.26 -11.16 2.21
CA GLY A 863 28.74 -11.55 0.90
C GLY A 863 28.58 -13.06 0.68
N ARG A 864 28.62 -13.88 1.74
CA ARG A 864 28.36 -15.32 1.68
C ARG A 864 26.89 -15.60 1.96
N ARG A 865 26.37 -16.71 1.48
CA ARG A 865 24.98 -17.13 1.70
C ARG A 865 24.67 -17.30 3.20
N SER A 866 23.66 -16.60 3.71
CA SER A 866 23.22 -16.72 5.11
C SER A 866 22.06 -17.71 5.31
N ARG A 867 21.27 -17.98 4.26
CA ARG A 867 20.11 -18.89 4.31
C ARG A 867 20.11 -19.89 3.15
N ASP A 868 19.71 -21.12 3.44
CA ASP A 868 19.49 -22.14 2.40
C ASP A 868 18.25 -21.86 1.53
N GLN A 869 17.22 -21.18 2.06
CA GLN A 869 16.02 -20.85 1.29
C GLN A 869 16.23 -19.60 0.41
N GLU A 870 16.16 -19.80 -0.92
CA GLU A 870 16.06 -18.74 -1.93
C GLU A 870 14.59 -18.23 -1.99
N LEU A 871 14.40 -16.92 -2.23
CA LEU A 871 13.07 -16.34 -2.52
C LEU A 871 12.74 -16.56 -4.00
N MET A 872 11.56 -17.10 -4.30
CA MET A 872 11.23 -17.61 -5.63
C MET A 872 10.10 -16.81 -6.28
N TRP A 873 10.36 -16.19 -7.43
CA TRP A 873 9.34 -15.41 -8.15
C TRP A 873 8.42 -16.33 -8.96
N PRO A 874 7.08 -16.16 -8.90
CA PRO A 874 6.15 -16.97 -9.70
C PRO A 874 6.14 -16.59 -11.19
N ALA A 875 6.56 -15.36 -11.51
CA ALA A 875 6.70 -14.81 -12.86
C ALA A 875 7.91 -13.87 -12.90
N THR A 876 8.38 -13.51 -14.09
CA THR A 876 9.54 -12.60 -14.24
C THR A 876 9.24 -11.22 -13.65
N PRO A 877 10.02 -10.74 -12.68
CA PRO A 877 9.84 -9.41 -12.11
C PRO A 877 10.25 -8.31 -13.11
N LEU A 878 9.46 -7.24 -13.14
CA LEU A 878 9.70 -5.99 -13.85
C LEU A 878 10.25 -4.90 -12.92
N ALA A 879 9.88 -4.95 -11.64
CA ALA A 879 10.36 -4.04 -10.58
C ALA A 879 10.20 -4.70 -9.21
N CYS A 880 11.01 -4.26 -8.25
CA CYS A 880 10.89 -4.63 -6.83
C CYS A 880 10.90 -3.35 -5.99
N CYS A 881 9.98 -3.27 -5.03
CA CYS A 881 9.89 -2.20 -4.03
C CYS A 881 9.88 -2.83 -2.63
N SER A 882 10.22 -2.09 -1.58
CA SER A 882 10.22 -2.63 -0.21
C SER A 882 9.73 -1.63 0.83
N ASN A 883 9.00 -2.12 1.82
CA ASN A 883 8.82 -1.44 3.12
C ASN A 883 9.67 -2.14 4.20
N SER A 884 9.55 -1.72 5.46
CA SER A 884 10.36 -2.21 6.59
C SER A 884 10.24 -3.70 6.90
N PHE A 885 9.18 -4.38 6.41
CA PHE A 885 8.94 -5.80 6.68
C PHE A 885 8.64 -6.63 5.42
N HIS A 886 8.20 -6.00 4.32
CA HIS A 886 7.72 -6.68 3.13
C HIS A 886 8.40 -6.22 1.84
N LEU A 887 8.77 -7.19 1.00
CA LEU A 887 9.20 -7.01 -0.37
C LEU A 887 7.97 -7.12 -1.30
N THR A 888 7.82 -6.17 -2.20
CA THR A 888 6.73 -6.08 -3.19
C THR A 888 7.30 -6.27 -4.58
N VAL A 889 6.95 -7.36 -5.23
CA VAL A 889 7.52 -7.82 -6.51
C VAL A 889 6.47 -7.66 -7.62
N TYR A 890 6.76 -6.82 -8.60
CA TYR A 890 5.85 -6.51 -9.71
C TYR A 890 6.22 -7.36 -10.93
N SER A 891 5.24 -8.02 -11.55
CA SER A 891 5.39 -8.74 -12.82
C SER A 891 4.41 -8.20 -13.87
N GLU A 892 4.48 -8.70 -15.12
CA GLU A 892 3.44 -8.37 -16.12
C GLU A 892 2.04 -8.87 -15.71
N TYR A 893 1.99 -9.94 -14.90
CA TYR A 893 0.79 -10.72 -14.62
C TYR A 893 0.10 -10.40 -13.27
N GLY A 894 0.80 -9.73 -12.36
CA GLY A 894 0.34 -9.40 -11.01
C GLY A 894 1.46 -8.86 -10.12
N VAL A 895 1.13 -8.51 -8.88
CA VAL A 895 2.08 -8.09 -7.84
C VAL A 895 2.04 -9.07 -6.68
N ASP A 896 3.21 -9.50 -6.21
CA ASP A 896 3.36 -10.48 -5.13
C ASP A 896 4.13 -9.89 -3.94
N VAL A 897 3.61 -10.11 -2.73
CA VAL A 897 4.18 -9.56 -1.49
C VAL A 897 4.76 -10.68 -0.65
N PHE A 898 6.04 -10.53 -0.30
CA PHE A 898 6.79 -11.48 0.52
C PHE A 898 7.21 -10.84 1.84
N ASP A 899 7.06 -11.54 2.96
CA ASP A 899 7.66 -11.11 4.22
C ASP A 899 9.17 -11.38 4.19
N ILE A 900 9.93 -10.33 4.50
CA ILE A 900 11.40 -10.30 4.36
C ILE A 900 12.06 -11.23 5.40
N HIS A 901 11.47 -11.37 6.58
CA HIS A 901 12.10 -12.04 7.72
C HIS A 901 11.89 -13.56 7.70
N SER A 902 10.71 -14.03 7.28
CA SER A 902 10.28 -15.43 7.23
C SER A 902 10.31 -16.04 5.81
N SER A 903 10.60 -15.23 4.79
CA SER A 903 10.61 -15.62 3.37
C SER A 903 9.27 -16.20 2.87
N GLN A 904 8.15 -15.88 3.53
CA GLN A 904 6.82 -16.37 3.17
C GLN A 904 6.14 -15.47 2.13
N TRP A 905 5.30 -16.07 1.29
CA TRP A 905 4.50 -15.36 0.28
C TRP A 905 3.12 -14.98 0.86
N VAL A 906 3.01 -13.71 1.25
CA VAL A 906 1.96 -13.18 2.12
C VAL A 906 0.69 -12.86 1.34
N GLN A 907 0.79 -12.11 0.23
CA GLN A 907 -0.32 -11.59 -0.57
C GLN A 907 -0.01 -11.68 -2.08
N THR A 908 -1.05 -11.82 -2.90
CA THR A 908 -1.01 -11.63 -4.37
C THR A 908 -2.09 -10.63 -4.77
N ILE A 909 -1.76 -9.73 -5.70
CA ILE A 909 -2.67 -8.73 -6.30
C ILE A 909 -2.70 -9.01 -7.80
N CYS A 910 -3.82 -9.54 -8.28
CA CYS A 910 -3.91 -10.22 -9.57
C CYS A 910 -4.14 -9.27 -10.78
N LEU A 911 -3.56 -8.07 -10.71
CA LEU A 911 -3.72 -7.00 -11.70
C LEU A 911 -2.61 -7.00 -12.76
N ARG A 912 -2.99 -7.20 -14.03
CA ARG A 912 -2.06 -7.19 -15.17
C ARG A 912 -1.65 -5.77 -15.57
N LYS A 913 -0.42 -5.61 -16.08
CA LYS A 913 0.18 -4.31 -16.48
C LYS A 913 0.16 -3.24 -15.37
N PHE A 914 0.32 -3.69 -14.13
CA PHE A 914 0.41 -2.85 -12.94
C PHE A 914 1.89 -2.57 -12.64
N ARG A 915 2.26 -1.30 -12.40
CA ARG A 915 3.66 -0.92 -12.16
C ARG A 915 3.79 0.17 -11.09
N PRO A 916 4.91 0.23 -10.35
CA PRO A 916 5.16 1.34 -9.42
C PRO A 916 5.46 2.64 -10.18
N LEU A 917 5.28 3.75 -9.47
CA LEU A 917 5.58 5.11 -9.90
C LEU A 917 6.66 5.79 -9.04
N ASN A 918 6.97 5.21 -7.87
CA ASN A 918 8.04 5.57 -6.94
C ASN A 918 8.82 4.33 -6.45
N VAL A 919 9.95 4.53 -5.78
CA VAL A 919 10.85 3.48 -5.29
C VAL A 919 10.20 2.64 -4.18
N GLU A 920 9.35 3.27 -3.36
CA GLU A 920 8.64 2.63 -2.24
C GLU A 920 7.41 1.83 -2.68
N GLY A 921 6.95 1.99 -3.94
CA GLY A 921 5.79 1.29 -4.49
C GLY A 921 4.43 1.74 -3.95
N THR A 922 4.36 2.85 -3.21
CA THR A 922 3.10 3.35 -2.63
C THR A 922 2.15 3.94 -3.67
N LEU A 923 2.66 4.52 -4.77
CA LEU A 923 1.86 4.95 -5.92
C LEU A 923 2.16 4.07 -7.14
N ASN A 924 1.08 3.70 -7.84
CA ASN A 924 1.12 2.72 -8.90
C ASN A 924 0.23 3.13 -10.08
N LEU A 925 0.59 2.70 -11.29
CA LEU A 925 -0.22 2.87 -12.49
C LEU A 925 -0.79 1.53 -12.94
N LEU A 926 -2.12 1.44 -12.96
CA LEU A 926 -2.84 0.36 -13.64
C LEU A 926 -3.08 0.77 -15.10
N SER A 927 -2.49 0.02 -16.03
CA SER A 927 -2.58 0.30 -17.48
C SER A 927 -3.87 -0.23 -18.12
N SER A 928 -5.01 0.05 -17.49
CA SER A 928 -6.37 -0.24 -17.97
C SER A 928 -6.88 0.82 -18.96
N GLU A 929 -8.10 0.64 -19.48
CA GLU A 929 -8.83 1.66 -20.25
C GLU A 929 -10.15 1.97 -19.51
N PRO A 930 -10.30 3.15 -18.86
CA PRO A 930 -9.28 4.19 -18.63
C PRO A 930 -8.16 3.72 -17.68
N PRO A 931 -6.95 4.33 -17.75
CA PRO A 931 -5.85 4.03 -16.83
C PRO A 931 -6.12 4.63 -15.45
N ARG A 932 -5.72 3.94 -14.39
CA ARG A 932 -6.00 4.34 -12.99
C ARG A 932 -4.72 4.56 -12.20
N LEU A 933 -4.73 5.60 -11.35
CA LEU A 933 -3.69 5.85 -10.35
C LEU A 933 -4.09 5.16 -9.05
N VAL A 934 -3.32 4.16 -8.62
CA VAL A 934 -3.63 3.33 -7.44
C VAL A 934 -2.64 3.62 -6.33
N TYR A 935 -3.18 3.96 -5.15
CA TYR A 935 -2.43 4.08 -3.90
C TYR A 935 -2.54 2.77 -3.13
N PHE A 936 -1.39 2.28 -2.65
CA PHE A 936 -1.34 1.26 -1.61
C PHE A 936 -1.32 1.97 -0.26
N SER A 937 -2.43 1.94 0.47
CA SER A 937 -2.40 2.28 1.89
C SER A 937 -1.81 1.11 2.67
N ASN A 938 -1.02 1.42 3.68
CA ASN A 938 -0.33 0.46 4.53
C ASN A 938 -0.83 0.69 5.96
N THR A 939 -1.38 -0.34 6.59
CA THR A 939 -1.97 -0.28 7.93
C THR A 939 -0.99 0.10 9.06
N SER A 940 0.29 0.30 8.74
CA SER A 940 1.35 0.74 9.65
C SER A 940 1.90 2.16 9.42
N SER A 941 1.41 2.93 8.43
CA SER A 941 1.96 4.28 8.13
C SER A 941 1.14 5.45 8.69
N GLU A 942 1.69 6.14 9.70
CA GLU A 942 1.15 7.43 10.17
C GLU A 942 1.35 8.55 9.11
N GLY A 943 0.44 8.63 8.14
CA GLY A 943 0.54 9.68 7.12
C GLY A 943 -0.32 9.50 5.88
N ASP A 944 -1.31 8.61 5.88
CA ASP A 944 -2.05 8.20 4.69
C ASP A 944 -2.61 9.38 3.86
N LEU A 945 -2.58 9.18 2.54
CA LEU A 945 -3.18 10.07 1.57
C LEU A 945 -4.71 10.10 1.75
N THR A 946 -5.30 11.30 1.75
CA THR A 946 -6.75 11.51 1.81
C THR A 946 -7.39 11.08 0.49
N ILE A 947 -7.81 9.81 0.43
CA ILE A 947 -8.47 9.21 -0.74
C ILE A 947 -9.83 9.88 -0.97
N PRO A 948 -10.09 10.47 -2.15
CA PRO A 948 -11.38 11.09 -2.46
C PRO A 948 -12.40 10.04 -2.87
N GLN A 949 -13.70 10.37 -2.79
CA GLN A 949 -14.73 9.55 -3.44
C GLN A 949 -14.67 9.74 -4.96
N THR A 950 -13.99 8.83 -5.66
CA THR A 950 -13.92 8.80 -7.12
C THR A 950 -15.22 8.25 -7.72
N SER A 951 -15.47 8.53 -9.01
CA SER A 951 -16.60 7.93 -9.73
C SER A 951 -16.28 7.74 -11.21
N ASP A 952 -16.57 6.55 -11.75
CA ASP A 952 -16.27 6.17 -13.15
C ASP A 952 -17.06 6.96 -14.21
N HIS A 953 -18.02 7.78 -13.79
CA HIS A 953 -18.82 8.65 -14.65
C HIS A 953 -18.57 10.14 -14.37
N SER A 954 -17.45 10.43 -13.70
CA SER A 954 -16.91 11.76 -13.51
C SER A 954 -16.62 12.41 -14.86
N ARG A 955 -17.51 13.30 -15.30
CA ARG A 955 -17.34 14.16 -16.47
C ARG A 955 -16.48 15.39 -16.13
N LYS A 956 -15.46 15.22 -15.28
CA LYS A 956 -14.52 16.30 -14.91
C LYS A 956 -13.52 16.53 -16.04
N LEU A 957 -13.28 17.80 -16.39
CA LEU A 957 -12.23 18.19 -17.32
C LEU A 957 -11.22 19.12 -16.62
N MET A 958 -9.97 19.10 -17.10
CA MET A 958 -8.90 19.98 -16.62
C MET A 958 -9.03 21.37 -17.25
N VAL A 959 -9.73 22.28 -16.57
CA VAL A 959 -9.98 23.66 -17.01
C VAL A 959 -8.85 24.58 -16.54
N ARG A 960 -8.33 25.44 -17.42
CA ARG A 960 -7.28 26.41 -17.05
C ARG A 960 -7.84 27.55 -16.18
N THR A 961 -7.11 27.97 -15.16
CA THR A 961 -7.47 29.16 -14.36
C THR A 961 -6.94 30.46 -14.99
N ARG A 962 -7.16 31.60 -14.33
CA ARG A 962 -6.47 32.86 -14.67
C ARG A 962 -4.93 32.75 -14.57
N SER A 963 -4.40 31.84 -13.74
CA SER A 963 -2.96 31.54 -13.69
C SER A 963 -2.56 30.59 -14.82
N LYS A 964 -1.48 30.94 -15.54
CA LYS A 964 -0.90 30.08 -16.57
C LYS A 964 -0.45 28.71 -16.04
N ARG A 965 -0.14 28.60 -14.74
CA ARG A 965 0.38 27.39 -14.05
C ARG A 965 -0.66 26.62 -13.23
N LYS A 966 -1.86 27.15 -12.98
CA LYS A 966 -2.89 26.44 -12.17
C LYS A 966 -4.12 26.08 -13.02
N PHE A 967 -4.62 24.86 -12.81
CA PHE A 967 -5.79 24.27 -13.45
C PHE A 967 -6.77 23.79 -12.38
N LEU A 968 -8.06 23.70 -12.73
CA LEU A 968 -9.13 23.15 -11.91
C LEU A 968 -9.72 21.93 -12.60
N PHE A 969 -9.87 20.82 -11.88
CA PHE A 969 -10.38 19.57 -12.39
C PHE A 969 -11.86 19.41 -12.03
N LYS A 970 -12.74 19.94 -12.88
CA LYS A 970 -14.18 20.05 -12.56
C LYS A 970 -15.07 19.75 -13.75
N VAL A 971 -16.32 19.38 -13.49
CA VAL A 971 -17.33 19.23 -14.55
C VAL A 971 -17.52 20.59 -15.25
N PRO A 972 -17.48 20.65 -16.60
CA PRO A 972 -17.74 21.87 -17.35
C PRO A 972 -19.10 22.48 -17.02
N GLU A 973 -19.22 23.81 -17.08
CA GLU A 973 -20.49 24.48 -16.76
C GLU A 973 -21.59 24.14 -17.77
N GLU A 974 -21.25 24.05 -19.06
CA GLU A 974 -22.15 23.56 -20.11
C GLU A 974 -22.68 22.15 -19.83
N GLU A 975 -21.81 21.25 -19.36
CA GLU A 975 -22.18 19.89 -19.05
C GLU A 975 -23.00 19.77 -17.75
N ARG A 976 -22.70 20.60 -16.74
CA ARG A 976 -23.52 20.75 -15.54
C ARG A 976 -24.90 21.33 -15.86
N LEU A 977 -24.98 22.24 -16.84
CA LEU A 977 -26.23 22.77 -17.38
C LEU A 977 -26.99 21.69 -18.18
N GLN A 978 -26.30 20.85 -18.95
CA GLN A 978 -26.91 19.73 -19.67
C GLN A 978 -27.44 18.65 -18.71
N GLN A 979 -26.66 18.26 -17.69
CA GLN A 979 -27.13 17.40 -16.60
C GLN A 979 -28.38 17.98 -15.92
N ARG A 980 -28.40 19.28 -15.65
CA ARG A 980 -29.60 19.96 -15.11
C ARG A 980 -30.78 19.91 -16.10
N ARG A 981 -30.56 20.02 -17.41
CA ARG A 981 -31.61 19.88 -18.44
C ARG A 981 -32.13 18.44 -18.57
N GLU A 982 -31.28 17.44 -18.40
CA GLU A 982 -31.64 16.01 -18.42
C GLU A 982 -32.41 15.63 -17.13
N MET A 983 -31.92 16.03 -15.96
CA MET A 983 -32.60 15.93 -14.66
C MET A 983 -33.96 16.64 -14.62
N LEU A 984 -34.15 17.70 -15.42
CA LEU A 984 -35.44 18.39 -15.57
C LEU A 984 -36.40 17.68 -16.54
N LYS A 985 -35.94 16.72 -17.34
CA LYS A 985 -36.75 15.92 -18.27
C LYS A 985 -37.17 14.57 -17.69
N ASP A 986 -36.39 13.98 -16.80
CA ASP A 986 -36.59 12.64 -16.24
C ASP A 986 -37.15 12.69 -14.81
N PRO A 987 -38.40 12.24 -14.56
CA PRO A 987 -39.00 12.20 -13.22
C PRO A 987 -38.32 11.22 -12.24
N GLU A 988 -37.70 10.13 -12.71
CA GLU A 988 -37.03 9.16 -11.85
C GLU A 988 -35.64 9.63 -11.40
N LEU A 989 -34.85 10.25 -12.28
CA LEU A 989 -33.61 10.90 -11.86
C LEU A 989 -33.91 12.03 -10.85
N ARG A 990 -35.00 12.78 -11.09
CA ARG A 990 -35.44 13.86 -10.20
C ARG A 990 -35.86 13.36 -8.82
N SER A 991 -36.46 12.17 -8.69
CA SER A 991 -36.84 11.61 -7.38
C SER A 991 -35.66 10.97 -6.65
N ARG A 992 -34.77 10.26 -7.34
CA ARG A 992 -33.61 9.59 -6.73
C ARG A 992 -32.59 10.52 -6.07
N MET A 993 -32.53 11.80 -6.48
CA MET A 993 -31.59 12.79 -5.93
C MET A 993 -32.19 13.77 -4.91
N ILE A 994 -33.50 13.70 -4.62
CA ILE A 994 -34.07 14.43 -3.48
C ILE A 994 -33.79 13.60 -2.23
N SER A 995 -32.69 13.89 -1.56
CA SER A 995 -32.45 13.40 -0.20
C SER A 995 -33.58 13.87 0.71
N ASN A 996 -34.06 12.99 1.59
CA ASN A 996 -35.04 13.37 2.62
C ASN A 996 -34.51 14.58 3.41
N PRO A 997 -35.34 15.63 3.64
CA PRO A 997 -34.86 16.90 4.18
C PRO A 997 -34.26 16.73 5.57
N THR A 998 -32.96 17.03 5.70
CA THR A 998 -32.20 16.83 6.95
C THR A 998 -32.47 17.90 8.01
N ASN A 999 -33.12 19.02 7.67
CA ASN A 999 -33.84 19.90 8.59
C ASN A 999 -34.94 20.70 7.87
N PHE A 1000 -35.76 21.41 8.64
CA PHE A 1000 -36.93 22.17 8.15
C PHE A 1000 -36.67 23.67 7.86
N ASN A 1001 -35.42 24.15 7.93
CA ASN A 1001 -35.14 25.61 7.92
C ASN A 1001 -35.30 26.30 6.56
N HIS A 1002 -35.62 25.57 5.48
CA HIS A 1002 -35.77 26.14 4.13
C HIS A 1002 -37.21 26.51 3.72
N VAL A 1003 -38.20 26.33 4.60
CA VAL A 1003 -39.60 26.75 4.36
C VAL A 1003 -39.90 28.04 5.14
N ALA A 1004 -39.18 29.11 4.82
CA ALA A 1004 -39.27 30.40 5.51
C ALA A 1004 -39.27 31.62 4.56
N HIS A 1005 -39.74 31.45 3.31
CA HIS A 1005 -39.89 32.58 2.37
C HIS A 1005 -41.05 32.42 1.37
N MET A 1006 -42.26 32.17 1.89
CA MET A 1006 -43.52 32.45 1.20
C MET A 1006 -44.32 33.43 2.04
N GLY A 1007 -44.46 34.67 1.55
CA GLY A 1007 -45.28 35.71 2.18
C GLY A 1007 -46.78 35.49 1.91
N PRO A 1008 -47.67 36.20 2.64
CA PRO A 1008 -49.11 36.00 2.51
C PRO A 1008 -49.71 36.75 1.29
N GLY A 1009 -50.64 36.08 0.59
CA GLY A 1009 -51.29 36.55 -0.63
C GLY A 1009 -50.61 36.02 -1.90
N ASP A 1010 -51.29 35.42 -2.88
CA ASP A 1010 -52.73 35.33 -3.16
C ASP A 1010 -53.02 34.04 -3.99
N GLY A 1011 -54.29 33.71 -4.25
CA GLY A 1011 -54.69 32.66 -5.20
C GLY A 1011 -54.99 31.28 -4.59
N MET A 1012 -56.28 31.03 -4.33
CA MET A 1012 -56.81 29.74 -3.86
C MET A 1012 -57.09 28.78 -5.03
N GLN A 1013 -56.72 27.50 -4.89
CA GLN A 1013 -57.43 26.39 -5.56
C GLN A 1013 -57.27 25.05 -4.83
N VAL A 1014 -58.30 24.20 -4.91
CA VAL A 1014 -58.48 22.96 -4.14
C VAL A 1014 -58.87 21.81 -5.07
N LEU A 1015 -58.26 20.64 -4.90
CA LEU A 1015 -58.75 19.29 -5.25
C LEU A 1015 -57.85 18.29 -4.49
N MET A 1016 -58.30 17.65 -3.39
CA MET A 1016 -59.11 16.40 -3.30
C MET A 1016 -58.32 15.11 -3.61
N ASP A 1017 -58.22 14.23 -2.59
CA ASP A 1017 -58.52 12.78 -2.56
C ASP A 1017 -58.06 11.85 -3.71
N LEU A 1018 -57.57 10.61 -3.53
CA LEU A 1018 -57.45 9.58 -2.45
C LEU A 1018 -56.50 8.46 -3.04
N PRO A 1019 -56.31 7.25 -2.47
CA PRO A 1019 -56.27 6.77 -1.09
C PRO A 1019 -54.90 6.11 -0.72
N LEU A 1020 -54.71 5.74 0.56
CA LEU A 1020 -53.66 4.79 0.96
C LEU A 1020 -54.13 3.34 0.75
N SER A 1021 -53.26 2.47 0.20
CA SER A 1021 -53.55 1.03 0.05
C SER A 1021 -52.44 0.13 0.60
N VAL A 1022 -52.90 -0.92 1.26
CA VAL A 1022 -52.21 -1.92 2.09
C VAL A 1022 -51.05 -2.65 1.40
N MET A 1023 -49.98 -2.92 2.15
CA MET A 1023 -49.06 -4.04 1.91
C MET A 1023 -49.19 -5.07 3.04
N PRO A 1024 -49.25 -6.38 2.75
CA PRO A 1024 -49.42 -7.45 3.75
C PRO A 1024 -48.09 -7.87 4.42
N PRO A 1025 -48.15 -8.56 5.58
CA PRO A 1025 -46.96 -8.97 6.35
C PRO A 1025 -46.41 -10.35 5.95
N PRO A 1026 -45.13 -10.65 6.27
CA PRO A 1026 -44.66 -12.02 6.46
C PRO A 1026 -45.11 -12.56 7.84
N GLN A 1027 -45.42 -13.85 7.91
CA GLN A 1027 -45.87 -14.56 9.12
C GLN A 1027 -44.71 -15.12 9.96
N ASP A 1028 -44.95 -15.18 11.28
CA ASP A 1028 -44.69 -16.28 12.25
C ASP A 1028 -43.32 -17.00 12.27
N ASP A 1029 -42.72 -17.40 13.40
CA ASP A 1029 -42.75 -17.06 14.85
C ASP A 1029 -41.67 -17.99 15.51
N PRO A 1030 -41.53 -18.19 16.84
CA PRO A 1030 -41.86 -17.37 18.02
C PRO A 1030 -40.66 -17.22 19.00
N ILE A 1031 -40.89 -16.49 20.11
CA ILE A 1031 -40.73 -16.93 21.53
C ILE A 1031 -40.38 -15.76 22.49
N ARG A 1032 -41.40 -15.40 23.29
CA ARG A 1032 -41.40 -14.84 24.67
C ARG A 1032 -40.98 -13.38 24.98
N ASP A 1033 -42.04 -12.65 25.35
CA ASP A 1033 -42.27 -12.01 26.66
C ASP A 1033 -41.70 -10.61 27.01
N LYS A 1034 -42.66 -9.68 27.00
CA LYS A 1034 -42.83 -8.42 27.75
C LYS A 1034 -42.56 -8.55 29.29
N PRO A 1035 -42.55 -7.45 30.11
CA PRO A 1035 -42.84 -6.04 29.80
C PRO A 1035 -41.86 -4.97 30.39
N ARG A 1036 -42.21 -3.70 30.16
CA ARG A 1036 -41.79 -2.48 30.91
C ARG A 1036 -42.53 -2.41 32.30
N PRO A 1037 -42.62 -1.30 33.08
CA PRO A 1037 -42.05 0.06 32.98
C PRO A 1037 -41.58 0.69 34.34
N LEU A 1038 -41.60 2.04 34.41
CA LEU A 1038 -41.61 3.01 35.54
C LEU A 1038 -40.30 3.81 35.66
N SER A 1039 -40.17 5.11 35.33
CA SER A 1039 -40.95 6.35 35.56
C SER A 1039 -40.74 7.01 36.92
N SER A 1040 -40.45 8.32 36.96
CA SER A 1040 -41.34 9.37 37.54
C SER A 1040 -40.65 10.72 37.85
N ILE A 1041 -41.46 11.79 37.95
CA ILE A 1041 -41.31 13.00 38.82
C ILE A 1041 -40.19 14.04 38.51
N SER A 1042 -40.33 15.36 38.78
CA SER A 1042 -41.50 16.30 38.75
C SER A 1042 -41.07 17.75 39.10
N ARG A 1043 -41.67 18.78 38.45
CA ARG A 1043 -42.06 20.12 39.03
C ARG A 1043 -40.94 21.08 39.57
N GLN A 1044 -41.07 22.43 39.66
CA GLN A 1044 -42.07 23.43 39.20
C GLN A 1044 -41.57 24.91 39.31
N HIS A 1045 -42.40 25.86 38.82
CA HIS A 1045 -42.53 27.31 39.18
C HIS A 1045 -41.46 28.35 38.72
N ARG A 1046 -41.72 29.69 38.66
CA ARG A 1046 -42.88 30.53 38.19
C ARG A 1046 -42.61 32.05 38.43
N SER A 1047 -42.86 32.95 37.46
CA SER A 1047 -43.25 34.37 37.71
C SER A 1047 -43.72 35.11 36.42
N LYS A 1048 -44.23 36.34 36.54
CA LYS A 1048 -44.74 37.23 35.46
C LYS A 1048 -44.37 38.70 35.73
N SER A 1049 -44.30 39.52 34.68
CA SER A 1049 -44.68 40.96 34.69
C SER A 1049 -45.13 41.41 33.28
N HIS A 1050 -45.75 42.59 33.16
CA HIS A 1050 -46.40 43.15 31.95
C HIS A 1050 -45.88 44.59 31.65
N ILE A 1051 -46.47 45.24 30.61
CA ILE A 1051 -46.64 46.70 30.37
C ILE A 1051 -45.69 47.34 29.31
N THR A 1052 -46.05 48.28 28.41
CA THR A 1052 -47.31 48.69 27.69
C THR A 1052 -47.01 49.86 26.70
N ARG A 1053 -47.42 49.77 25.40
CA ARG A 1053 -47.67 50.85 24.37
C ARG A 1053 -46.63 52.01 24.23
N THR A 1054 -46.69 53.05 23.38
CA THR A 1054 -47.51 53.57 22.23
C THR A 1054 -46.50 54.07 21.15
N ALA A 1055 -46.68 54.07 19.81
CA ALA A 1055 -47.82 54.20 18.89
C ALA A 1055 -48.33 55.66 18.63
N SER A 1056 -48.91 55.90 17.44
CA SER A 1056 -49.71 57.08 17.00
C SER A 1056 -48.95 58.29 16.38
N ASP A 1057 -49.39 58.97 15.29
CA ASP A 1057 -50.33 58.68 14.16
C ASP A 1057 -50.24 59.75 13.03
N PHE A 1058 -51.07 59.58 11.97
CA PHE A 1058 -51.58 60.57 10.97
C PHE A 1058 -50.61 61.02 9.83
N SER A 1059 -50.86 60.84 8.51
CA SER A 1059 -52.00 61.10 7.59
C SER A 1059 -52.08 62.56 7.06
N GLY A 1060 -52.47 62.85 5.81
CA GLY A 1060 -52.83 61.98 4.67
C GLY A 1060 -53.57 62.73 3.54
N GLY A 1061 -53.46 62.23 2.28
CA GLY A 1061 -54.10 62.78 1.06
C GLY A 1061 -53.35 63.94 0.37
N ALA A 1062 -53.69 64.40 -0.84
CA ALA A 1062 -54.40 63.74 -1.97
C ALA A 1062 -54.29 64.57 -3.29
N SER A 1063 -53.98 63.91 -4.41
CA SER A 1063 -54.42 64.23 -5.81
C SER A 1063 -54.14 65.58 -6.52
N SER A 1064 -53.04 65.65 -7.27
CA SER A 1064 -52.94 66.18 -8.67
C SER A 1064 -51.58 65.73 -9.27
N ARG A 1065 -51.46 65.16 -10.49
CA ARG A 1065 -51.70 65.63 -11.87
C ARG A 1065 -50.78 66.80 -12.31
N SER A 1066 -50.11 66.78 -13.46
CA SER A 1066 -49.85 65.72 -14.48
C SER A 1066 -48.88 66.21 -15.58
N THR A 1067 -48.29 65.28 -16.37
CA THR A 1067 -47.70 65.46 -17.74
C THR A 1067 -46.49 66.43 -17.90
N GLY A 1068 -45.61 66.29 -18.89
CA GLY A 1068 -45.49 65.30 -19.98
C GLY A 1068 -44.30 65.66 -20.93
N ASP A 1069 -44.14 64.89 -22.02
CA ASP A 1069 -43.32 65.10 -23.26
C ASP A 1069 -42.32 63.95 -23.55
N LEU A 1070 -42.09 63.46 -24.78
CA LEU A 1070 -42.75 63.49 -26.12
C LEU A 1070 -42.25 62.19 -26.86
N ASP A 1071 -43.08 61.33 -27.48
CA ASP A 1071 -43.66 61.38 -28.86
C ASP A 1071 -42.63 61.16 -30.01
N GLN A 1072 -42.93 60.55 -31.17
CA GLN A 1072 -44.13 59.89 -31.74
C GLN A 1072 -43.74 58.98 -32.95
N ASP A 1073 -44.68 58.21 -33.52
CA ASP A 1073 -44.67 57.64 -34.90
C ASP A 1073 -44.82 58.77 -35.97
N PRO A 1074 -44.94 58.59 -37.33
CA PRO A 1074 -45.14 57.37 -38.15
C PRO A 1074 -44.44 57.28 -39.54
N ASP A 1075 -44.72 56.17 -40.24
CA ASP A 1075 -45.03 56.03 -41.69
C ASP A 1075 -44.00 56.14 -42.86
N ARG A 1076 -44.28 55.24 -43.83
CA ARG A 1076 -44.03 55.28 -45.30
C ARG A 1076 -42.63 55.10 -45.93
N GLU A 1077 -42.65 54.29 -47.00
CA GLU A 1077 -41.61 54.15 -48.05
C GLU A 1077 -41.60 55.37 -49.00
N PRO A 1078 -40.50 55.56 -49.78
CA PRO A 1078 -40.56 55.06 -51.15
C PRO A 1078 -39.29 54.35 -51.66
N ASP A 1079 -39.44 53.63 -52.77
CA ASP A 1079 -38.37 53.05 -53.59
C ASP A 1079 -37.36 54.08 -54.17
N SER A 1080 -36.26 53.53 -54.72
CA SER A 1080 -35.58 53.93 -55.97
C SER A 1080 -34.17 54.56 -55.85
N ASP A 1081 -33.27 54.37 -56.81
CA ASP A 1081 -32.95 53.17 -57.64
C ASP A 1081 -31.54 53.36 -58.26
N SER A 1082 -30.90 52.24 -58.63
CA SER A 1082 -29.98 52.05 -59.76
C SER A 1082 -29.10 53.20 -60.29
N THR A 1083 -27.80 52.93 -60.44
CA THR A 1083 -27.30 52.46 -61.76
C THR A 1083 -25.83 51.95 -61.83
N LYS A 1084 -25.65 50.96 -62.73
CA LYS A 1084 -24.47 50.69 -63.61
C LYS A 1084 -23.20 49.98 -63.07
N HIS A 1085 -23.04 48.73 -63.53
CA HIS A 1085 -21.87 48.09 -64.20
C HIS A 1085 -20.43 48.40 -63.70
N SER A 1086 -19.55 47.43 -63.42
CA SER A 1086 -19.09 46.39 -64.36
C SER A 1086 -18.19 45.31 -63.69
N THR A 1087 -18.16 44.09 -64.25
CA THR A 1087 -17.04 43.12 -64.15
C THR A 1087 -16.17 43.23 -65.43
N PRO A 1088 -14.92 42.70 -65.50
CA PRO A 1088 -14.60 41.25 -65.64
C PRO A 1088 -13.60 40.72 -64.56
N SER A 1089 -13.61 39.46 -64.12
CA SER A 1089 -13.08 38.21 -64.76
C SER A 1089 -11.53 38.12 -64.77
N ASN A 1090 -10.85 36.96 -64.67
CA ASN A 1090 -11.20 35.53 -64.49
C ASN A 1090 -9.92 34.81 -63.97
N SER A 1091 -9.86 33.57 -63.47
CA SER A 1091 -10.81 32.50 -63.09
C SER A 1091 -10.07 31.57 -62.06
N SER A 1092 -10.29 30.28 -61.75
CA SER A 1092 -10.95 29.10 -62.34
C SER A 1092 -11.36 28.08 -61.25
N ASN A 1093 -11.92 26.93 -61.65
CA ASN A 1093 -12.19 25.72 -60.84
C ASN A 1093 -11.79 24.47 -61.69
N PRO A 1094 -11.85 23.16 -61.27
CA PRO A 1094 -13.13 22.49 -60.95
C PRO A 1094 -13.13 21.21 -60.05
N SER A 1095 -14.36 20.74 -59.75
CA SER A 1095 -14.82 19.33 -59.58
C SER A 1095 -14.60 18.49 -58.29
N SER A 1096 -15.72 18.09 -57.70
CA SER A 1096 -15.98 16.86 -56.91
C SER A 1096 -16.63 15.79 -57.85
N PRO A 1097 -17.36 14.69 -57.45
CA PRO A 1097 -17.68 14.03 -56.15
C PRO A 1097 -17.37 12.48 -56.25
N PRO A 1098 -18.09 11.47 -55.67
CA PRO A 1098 -19.14 11.41 -54.62
C PRO A 1098 -18.98 10.31 -53.52
N SER A 1099 -19.94 10.31 -52.58
CA SER A 1099 -20.20 9.24 -51.57
C SER A 1099 -21.20 8.17 -52.06
N PRO A 1100 -21.38 7.05 -51.34
CA PRO A 1100 -22.60 6.23 -51.38
C PRO A 1100 -23.38 6.20 -50.03
N ASN A 1101 -24.67 5.86 -50.09
CA ASN A 1101 -25.62 5.79 -48.97
C ASN A 1101 -26.14 4.35 -48.71
N SER A 1102 -26.80 4.15 -47.57
CA SER A 1102 -27.56 2.93 -47.19
C SER A 1102 -28.77 2.67 -48.09
N PRO A 1103 -29.26 1.41 -48.15
CA PRO A 1103 -30.70 1.17 -47.93
C PRO A 1103 -31.05 -0.10 -47.12
N HIS A 1104 -32.36 -0.33 -46.89
CA HIS A 1104 -32.94 -1.46 -46.13
C HIS A 1104 -33.92 -2.29 -47.00
N ARG A 1105 -34.11 -3.57 -46.66
CA ARG A 1105 -35.21 -4.50 -47.07
C ARG A 1105 -35.25 -4.89 -48.58
N SER A 1106 -35.77 -6.06 -48.99
CA SER A 1106 -36.23 -7.27 -48.26
C SER A 1106 -36.46 -8.49 -49.17
N GLN A 1107 -36.46 -9.69 -48.56
CA GLN A 1107 -37.15 -10.95 -48.95
C GLN A 1107 -36.52 -11.95 -49.95
N LEU A 1108 -36.67 -13.24 -49.56
CA LEU A 1108 -36.90 -14.48 -50.34
C LEU A 1108 -35.75 -15.24 -51.06
N THR A 1109 -35.30 -16.30 -50.36
CA THR A 1109 -35.20 -17.74 -50.80
C THR A 1109 -34.15 -18.27 -51.79
N LEU A 1110 -33.58 -19.41 -51.34
CA LEU A 1110 -33.17 -20.63 -52.07
C LEU A 1110 -31.85 -20.65 -52.89
N ASP A 1111 -30.88 -21.32 -52.27
CA ASP A 1111 -30.13 -22.50 -52.76
C ASP A 1111 -29.13 -22.45 -53.94
N SER A 1112 -28.08 -23.25 -53.71
CA SER A 1112 -27.27 -24.02 -54.66
C SER A 1112 -26.05 -23.41 -55.37
N LEU A 1113 -24.90 -23.80 -54.80
CA LEU A 1113 -23.83 -24.59 -55.45
C LEU A 1113 -22.62 -23.90 -56.11
N ASP A 1114 -21.48 -24.53 -55.79
CA ASP A 1114 -20.28 -24.81 -56.58
C ASP A 1114 -19.23 -23.75 -56.95
N LEU A 1115 -18.08 -23.92 -56.28
CA LEU A 1115 -16.72 -24.09 -56.83
C LEU A 1115 -16.01 -22.89 -57.50
N GLU A 1116 -15.01 -22.39 -56.75
CA GLU A 1116 -13.55 -22.35 -57.09
C GLU A 1116 -13.11 -22.57 -58.57
N PRO A 1117 -12.05 -21.87 -59.02
CA PRO A 1117 -10.80 -21.64 -58.25
C PRO A 1117 -10.39 -20.17 -58.01
#